data_AF-A0A497CQW0-F1
#
_entry.id   AF-A0A497CQW0-F1
#
_cell.length_a   1.000
_cell.length_b   1.000
_cell.length_c   1.000
_cell.angle_alpha   90.00
_cell.angle_beta   90.00
_cell.angle_gamma   90.00
#
_symmetry.space_group_name_H-M   'P 1'
#
loop_
_entity.id
_entity.type
_entity.pdbx_description
1 polymer ?
#
loop_
_entity_poly.entity_id
_entity_poly.type
_entity_poly.pdbx_seq_one_letter_code
_entity_poly.pdbx_strand_id
1 'polypeptide(L)'
;MNYVKIMRKLLLFLSILTWSVLLLGQANFPENGPLFIDTVVPRIDIFVNPDTLEWLYEHENLESNIEFHAAFVYDNGTIRDSINPVGFRLRGNTSRYSQKKSFKISFNTFTSGGKYYGVEKLNLNGEHNDPSIIRSKVCWDILRKWEIPAPRANHVEVYINNNYYGLYINVEHIDEEFVKSRFGKNDGNLFKCLWPADLDYLGSNPDLYKLESGDRRVYQLKTNKETDDYTDLAQFIDILNNTPDNELVCKLGAFFNVYDYLKVIAADILTGNWDGPIYNQNNFYLYHNTTSGKFEYIPYDLDNTMGIDWIGRDWANRNIYDWAKHGDNVRPIYTRLINHPEFREQYSFYIKKLVTETLNMDSLTQRIEKTRSMISPFVINDPYYPLDYGYTFSDFLNSYYQALGNHVDYGLIPYLNTRMASILQQLENPNMKPVIKYIQHHRASPSELQIRAFVDIQHPPPIIVFAEFTLEYNDYFMDLYDDGNHNDGEAGDLIYGNSVNNIPLSASLSYQINVSDNLGNQQFLPCIPVFVPAYGSDTPLLFINEFMASNDTTIADETGNYADWIEVYNGDDEAIWLGNKFLTDNLDNTDKWQMPDVELEAGGFALFWADGKPHLGPYHTNFKLSKSGEEIGIFSELGTSIDGLSYGSQSTDISYGRLPNGDNNWILFTKPTPGSSNMPNAIVEDKSKLSFEVYPNPVSGHTVYFTSGINCRIFNTSGEQVFSGNEVSVLDVSTYNKGLYIIVSEKGLRRKLIIQ
;
A
#
# COMPACT_ATOMS: atom_id res chain seq x y z
N MET A 1 -39.30 52.34 23.45
CA MET A 1 -39.55 50.89 23.68
C MET A 1 -39.83 50.23 22.32
N ASN A 2 -38.91 49.95 21.38
CA ASN A 2 -37.46 49.79 21.32
C ASN A 2 -36.87 48.84 22.35
N TYR A 3 -36.94 47.54 22.03
CA TYR A 3 -35.87 46.52 21.99
C TYR A 3 -36.57 45.18 21.68
N VAL A 4 -35.91 44.23 21.01
CA VAL A 4 -36.39 42.85 20.67
C VAL A 4 -37.01 42.63 19.26
N LYS A 5 -36.54 43.30 18.19
CA LYS A 5 -36.83 42.81 16.81
C LYS A 5 -35.71 43.01 15.76
N ILE A 6 -34.47 43.18 16.20
CA ILE A 6 -33.27 43.22 15.34
C ILE A 6 -32.15 42.45 16.06
N MET A 7 -32.16 41.12 15.99
CA MET A 7 -31.00 40.26 16.35
C MET A 7 -31.23 38.79 15.95
N ARG A 8 -31.64 38.55 14.69
CA ARG A 8 -31.63 37.21 14.06
C ARG A 8 -31.41 37.39 12.55
N LYS A 9 -30.25 37.90 12.16
CA LYS A 9 -29.74 37.94 10.78
C LYS A 9 -28.30 38.49 10.75
N LEU A 10 -27.40 37.89 11.53
CA LEU A 10 -25.94 38.11 11.40
C LEU A 10 -25.24 37.08 12.30
N LEU A 11 -24.97 35.91 11.73
CA LEU A 11 -23.98 34.87 12.10
C LEU A 11 -24.36 33.58 11.35
N LEU A 12 -24.28 33.68 10.02
CA LEU A 12 -24.05 32.55 9.14
C LEU A 12 -22.68 32.84 8.53
N PHE A 13 -21.64 32.71 9.37
CA PHE A 13 -20.29 32.60 8.85
C PHE A 13 -20.16 31.17 8.35
N LEU A 14 -19.96 31.05 7.05
CA LEU A 14 -19.57 29.86 6.34
C LEU A 14 -18.47 29.13 7.12
N SER A 15 -18.79 28.02 7.75
CA SER A 15 -17.86 26.90 7.83
C SER A 15 -18.13 26.05 6.58
N ILE A 16 -17.62 26.51 5.43
CA ILE A 16 -17.34 25.55 4.36
C ILE A 16 -16.20 24.71 4.93
N LEU A 17 -16.54 23.54 5.47
CA LEU A 17 -15.58 22.46 5.66
C LEU A 17 -15.11 22.11 4.24
N THR A 18 -14.02 22.71 3.80
CA THR A 18 -13.23 22.11 2.72
C THR A 18 -12.73 20.80 3.28
N TRP A 19 -13.38 19.70 2.90
CA TRP A 19 -12.74 18.40 2.93
C TRP A 19 -11.61 18.48 1.91
N SER A 20 -10.45 18.95 2.35
CA SER A 20 -9.20 18.68 1.67
C SER A 20 -9.04 17.17 1.72
N VAL A 21 -9.25 16.50 0.59
CA VAL A 21 -8.72 15.16 0.37
C VAL A 21 -7.21 15.35 0.39
N LEU A 22 -6.61 15.21 1.56
CA LEU A 22 -5.17 15.16 1.71
C LEU A 22 -4.75 13.82 1.09
N LEU A 23 -4.02 13.88 -0.02
CA LEU A 23 -3.21 12.76 -0.50
C LEU A 23 -2.12 12.53 0.56
N LEU A 24 -2.43 11.69 1.54
CA LEU A 24 -1.58 11.47 2.70
C LEU A 24 -0.49 10.45 2.37
N GLY A 25 0.72 10.96 2.20
CA GLY A 25 1.95 10.14 2.26
C GLY A 25 2.30 9.64 3.68
N GLN A 26 1.63 10.14 4.73
CA GLN A 26 1.80 9.69 6.12
C GLN A 26 0.45 9.26 6.67
N ALA A 27 0.40 8.14 7.37
CA ALA A 27 -0.83 7.67 7.98
C ALA A 27 -1.40 8.66 9.00
N ASN A 28 -2.73 8.76 9.05
CA ASN A 28 -3.44 9.43 10.13
C ASN A 28 -3.35 8.63 11.43
N PHE A 29 -3.37 9.32 12.56
CA PHE A 29 -3.38 8.72 13.89
C PHE A 29 -4.68 9.09 14.63
N PRO A 30 -5.75 8.29 14.47
CA PRO A 30 -7.02 8.57 15.15
C PRO A 30 -6.83 8.71 16.66
N GLU A 31 -7.45 9.71 17.27
CA GLU A 31 -7.48 9.82 18.72
C GLU A 31 -8.11 8.56 19.34
N ASN A 32 -7.75 8.27 20.60
CA ASN A 32 -8.29 7.13 21.34
C ASN A 32 -9.83 7.13 21.37
N GLY A 33 -10.43 8.33 21.43
CA GLY A 33 -11.87 8.49 21.53
C GLY A 33 -12.47 7.82 22.79
N PRO A 34 -13.80 7.76 22.89
CA PRO A 34 -14.46 7.25 24.09
C PRO A 34 -14.23 5.77 24.38
N LEU A 35 -13.93 4.98 23.35
CA LEU A 35 -13.84 3.52 23.41
C LEU A 35 -12.47 3.01 23.86
N PHE A 36 -11.41 3.78 23.62
CA PHE A 36 -10.03 3.43 23.95
C PHE A 36 -9.41 4.40 24.97
N ILE A 37 -10.24 5.06 25.78
CA ILE A 37 -9.76 5.92 26.87
C ILE A 37 -9.00 5.08 27.90
N ASP A 38 -7.83 5.55 28.33
CA ASP A 38 -6.93 4.84 29.24
C ASP A 38 -6.63 5.61 30.53
N THR A 39 -7.50 6.58 30.86
CA THR A 39 -7.50 7.30 32.14
C THR A 39 -8.38 6.65 33.21
N VAL A 40 -9.20 5.69 32.81
CA VAL A 40 -10.07 4.84 33.64
C VAL A 40 -10.03 3.41 33.07
N VAL A 41 -10.62 2.46 33.79
CA VAL A 41 -10.90 1.11 33.28
C VAL A 41 -12.39 1.02 32.97
N PRO A 42 -12.81 1.11 31.70
CA PRO A 42 -14.22 0.96 31.34
C PRO A 42 -14.75 -0.45 31.65
N ARG A 43 -16.04 -0.53 31.89
CA ARG A 43 -16.79 -1.77 32.06
C ARG A 43 -17.48 -2.17 30.77
N ILE A 44 -17.36 -3.44 30.42
CA ILE A 44 -18.09 -4.09 29.33
C ILE A 44 -18.95 -5.20 29.92
N ASP A 45 -20.27 -5.09 29.80
CA ASP A 45 -21.20 -6.18 30.09
C ASP A 45 -21.65 -6.84 28.79
N ILE A 46 -21.61 -8.18 28.78
CA ILE A 46 -22.07 -9.03 27.68
C ILE A 46 -23.17 -9.94 28.21
N PHE A 47 -24.31 -9.94 27.54
CA PHE A 47 -25.43 -10.83 27.86
C PHE A 47 -25.65 -11.79 26.70
N VAL A 48 -25.41 -13.07 26.94
CA VAL A 48 -25.49 -14.14 25.94
C VAL A 48 -26.31 -15.30 26.51
N ASN A 49 -27.00 -16.05 25.65
CA ASN A 49 -27.72 -17.24 26.09
C ASN A 49 -26.75 -18.20 26.84
N PRO A 50 -27.09 -18.67 28.06
CA PRO A 50 -26.25 -19.61 28.81
C PRO A 50 -25.85 -20.86 28.02
N ASP A 51 -26.76 -21.44 27.23
CA ASP A 51 -26.49 -22.62 26.40
C ASP A 51 -25.44 -22.31 25.31
N THR A 52 -25.49 -21.09 24.75
CA THR A 52 -24.47 -20.62 23.81
C THR A 52 -23.11 -20.44 24.48
N LEU A 53 -23.09 -19.91 25.70
CA LEU A 53 -21.84 -19.75 26.44
C LEU A 53 -21.22 -21.10 26.80
N GLU A 54 -22.03 -22.06 27.22
CA GLU A 54 -21.59 -23.44 27.44
C GLU A 54 -21.03 -24.05 26.15
N TRP A 55 -21.77 -23.92 25.04
CA TRP A 55 -21.35 -24.39 23.72
C TRP A 55 -19.99 -23.80 23.29
N LEU A 56 -19.78 -22.50 23.49
CA LEU A 56 -18.51 -21.83 23.17
C LEU A 56 -17.32 -22.39 23.97
N TYR A 57 -17.57 -22.98 25.14
CA TYR A 57 -16.53 -23.48 26.06
C TYR A 57 -16.28 -24.98 25.90
N GLU A 58 -17.14 -25.70 25.18
CA GLU A 58 -16.92 -27.10 24.83
C GLU A 58 -15.65 -27.23 23.98
N HIS A 59 -14.82 -28.22 24.32
CA HIS A 59 -13.51 -28.42 23.71
C HIS A 59 -13.58 -28.52 22.17
N GLU A 60 -14.63 -29.18 21.66
CA GLU A 60 -14.86 -29.41 20.23
C GLU A 60 -15.18 -28.12 19.46
N ASN A 61 -15.63 -27.07 20.15
CA ASN A 61 -16.09 -25.82 19.55
C ASN A 61 -15.11 -24.66 19.72
N LEU A 62 -13.99 -24.87 20.44
CA LEU A 62 -13.07 -23.79 20.81
C LEU A 62 -12.53 -23.03 19.60
N GLU A 63 -12.33 -23.70 18.46
CA GLU A 63 -11.81 -23.11 17.22
C GLU A 63 -12.88 -22.43 16.35
N SER A 64 -14.17 -22.58 16.71
CA SER A 64 -15.27 -21.99 15.96
C SER A 64 -15.13 -20.48 15.80
N ASN A 65 -15.45 -20.00 14.60
CA ASN A 65 -15.60 -18.59 14.28
C ASN A 65 -17.06 -18.16 14.14
N ILE A 66 -18.02 -19.03 14.47
CA ILE A 66 -19.44 -18.69 14.50
C ILE A 66 -19.65 -17.61 15.56
N GLU A 67 -20.34 -16.54 15.17
CA GLU A 67 -20.71 -15.44 16.04
C GLU A 67 -22.17 -15.61 16.46
N PHE A 68 -22.43 -15.46 17.76
CA PHE A 68 -23.75 -15.64 18.34
C PHE A 68 -24.33 -14.32 18.81
N HIS A 69 -25.67 -14.23 18.84
CA HIS A 69 -26.37 -13.06 19.35
C HIS A 69 -26.03 -12.85 20.83
N ALA A 70 -25.60 -11.63 21.15
CA ALA A 70 -25.47 -11.13 22.50
C ALA A 70 -25.95 -9.67 22.58
N ALA A 71 -26.20 -9.19 23.79
CA ALA A 71 -26.31 -7.76 24.07
C ALA A 71 -25.01 -7.26 24.69
N PHE A 72 -24.64 -6.04 24.37
CA PHE A 72 -23.44 -5.36 24.82
C PHE A 72 -23.82 -4.08 25.57
N VAL A 73 -23.13 -3.80 26.68
CA VAL A 73 -23.19 -2.52 27.39
C VAL A 73 -21.77 -2.05 27.64
N TYR A 74 -21.49 -0.80 27.28
CA TYR A 74 -20.21 -0.14 27.56
C TYR A 74 -20.43 0.98 28.56
N ASP A 75 -19.55 1.09 29.55
CA ASP A 75 -19.57 2.17 30.54
C ASP A 75 -18.15 2.62 30.86
N ASN A 76 -17.81 3.89 30.60
CA ASN A 76 -16.52 4.47 30.97
C ASN A 76 -16.63 5.51 32.10
N GLY A 77 -17.76 5.54 32.82
CA GLY A 77 -18.11 6.50 33.86
C GLY A 77 -18.66 7.83 33.34
N THR A 78 -18.47 8.14 32.05
CA THR A 78 -19.03 9.35 31.41
C THR A 78 -20.12 9.00 30.40
N ILE A 79 -19.91 7.93 29.65
CA ILE A 79 -20.82 7.37 28.66
C ILE A 79 -21.26 6.00 29.14
N ARG A 80 -22.54 5.71 28.99
CA ARG A 80 -23.11 4.38 29.19
C ARG A 80 -24.09 4.05 28.07
N ASP A 81 -23.66 3.21 27.16
CA ASP A 81 -24.42 2.84 25.96
C ASP A 81 -24.72 1.34 25.94
N SER A 82 -25.82 0.96 25.28
CA SER A 82 -26.21 -0.43 25.08
C SER A 82 -26.53 -0.71 23.62
N ILE A 83 -26.04 -1.84 23.12
CA ILE A 83 -26.21 -2.29 21.73
C ILE A 83 -26.71 -3.73 21.76
N ASN A 84 -27.80 -3.97 21.03
CA ASN A 84 -28.40 -5.29 20.89
C ASN A 84 -29.13 -5.37 19.54
N PRO A 85 -28.80 -6.34 18.65
CA PRO A 85 -27.81 -7.39 18.84
C PRO A 85 -26.37 -6.97 18.54
N VAL A 86 -25.41 -7.70 19.13
CA VAL A 86 -24.02 -7.81 18.67
C VAL A 86 -23.68 -9.29 18.41
N GLY A 87 -22.69 -9.52 17.57
CA GLY A 87 -22.01 -10.82 17.44
C GLY A 87 -21.01 -11.04 18.56
N PHE A 88 -21.00 -12.23 19.14
CA PHE A 88 -20.11 -12.61 20.23
C PHE A 88 -19.53 -14.01 19.99
N ARG A 89 -18.21 -14.16 20.20
CA ARG A 89 -17.49 -15.44 20.08
C ARG A 89 -16.14 -15.42 20.78
N LEU A 90 -15.52 -16.59 20.87
CA LEU A 90 -14.10 -16.72 21.19
C LEU A 90 -13.20 -16.15 20.07
N ARG A 91 -12.01 -15.68 20.46
CA ARG A 91 -10.95 -15.24 19.54
C ARG A 91 -9.59 -15.80 19.91
N GLY A 92 -8.66 -15.71 18.96
CA GLY A 92 -7.27 -16.15 19.12
C GLY A 92 -7.00 -17.48 18.43
N ASN A 93 -5.82 -18.02 18.67
CA ASN A 93 -5.43 -19.37 18.27
C ASN A 93 -5.21 -20.19 19.55
N THR A 94 -4.04 -20.07 20.17
CA THR A 94 -3.70 -20.72 21.45
C THR A 94 -4.56 -20.21 22.61
N SER A 95 -4.90 -18.92 22.64
CA SER A 95 -5.75 -18.31 23.68
C SER A 95 -7.22 -18.74 23.66
N ARG A 96 -7.64 -19.57 22.69
CA ARG A 96 -8.95 -20.27 22.76
C ARG A 96 -8.91 -21.43 23.74
N TYR A 97 -7.72 -22.00 23.98
CA TYR A 97 -7.52 -23.13 24.88
C TYR A 97 -7.18 -22.70 26.32
N SER A 98 -6.84 -21.42 26.55
CA SER A 98 -6.60 -20.88 27.89
C SER A 98 -7.87 -20.94 28.74
N GLN A 99 -7.73 -21.10 30.05
CA GLN A 99 -8.84 -20.99 30.99
C GLN A 99 -9.40 -19.57 30.99
N LYS A 100 -8.54 -18.55 30.95
CA LYS A 100 -8.93 -17.16 30.70
C LYS A 100 -9.09 -16.92 29.20
N LYS A 101 -10.29 -17.21 28.69
CA LYS A 101 -10.65 -17.06 27.26
C LYS A 101 -10.56 -15.60 26.80
N SER A 102 -10.25 -15.41 25.52
CA SER A 102 -10.35 -14.11 24.83
C SER A 102 -11.59 -14.06 23.93
N PHE A 103 -12.19 -12.88 23.80
CA PHE A 103 -13.46 -12.70 23.08
C PHE A 103 -13.38 -11.68 21.94
N LYS A 104 -14.24 -11.85 20.94
CA LYS A 104 -14.51 -10.84 19.93
C LYS A 104 -15.97 -10.41 20.02
N ILE A 105 -16.19 -9.11 19.93
CA ILE A 105 -17.51 -8.49 19.76
C ILE A 105 -17.58 -7.91 18.35
N SER A 106 -18.66 -8.15 17.63
CA SER A 106 -18.94 -7.58 16.32
C SER A 106 -20.24 -6.81 16.34
N PHE A 107 -20.20 -5.53 15.98
CA PHE A 107 -21.39 -4.68 15.83
C PHE A 107 -22.05 -4.86 14.45
N ASN A 108 -21.32 -5.42 13.49
CA ASN A 108 -21.74 -5.52 12.09
C ASN A 108 -22.42 -6.85 11.74
N THR A 109 -22.17 -7.92 12.50
CA THR A 109 -22.59 -9.29 12.12
C THR A 109 -24.10 -9.48 12.00
N PHE A 110 -24.87 -8.86 12.91
CA PHE A 110 -26.33 -8.94 12.92
C PHE A 110 -27.01 -7.61 12.60
N THR A 111 -26.21 -6.57 12.37
CA THR A 111 -26.68 -5.24 11.97
C THR A 111 -25.76 -4.76 10.86
N SER A 112 -26.16 -4.93 9.59
CA SER A 112 -25.34 -4.52 8.45
C SER A 112 -24.96 -3.03 8.53
N GLY A 113 -23.67 -2.73 8.36
CA GLY A 113 -23.08 -1.40 8.54
C GLY A 113 -22.96 -0.96 10.00
N GLY A 114 -23.19 -1.87 10.95
CA GLY A 114 -23.19 -1.59 12.38
C GLY A 114 -21.79 -1.22 12.89
N LYS A 115 -21.68 -0.01 13.42
CA LYS A 115 -20.44 0.55 13.98
C LYS A 115 -20.70 1.15 15.35
N TYR A 116 -19.69 1.10 16.22
CA TYR A 116 -19.70 1.77 17.51
C TYR A 116 -18.45 2.62 17.65
N TYR A 117 -18.60 3.95 17.78
CA TYR A 117 -17.48 4.90 17.76
C TYR A 117 -16.46 4.67 16.63
N GLY A 118 -16.98 4.33 15.44
CA GLY A 118 -16.17 4.17 14.22
C GLY A 118 -15.51 2.81 14.05
N VAL A 119 -15.72 1.83 14.96
CA VAL A 119 -15.24 0.45 14.78
C VAL A 119 -16.39 -0.52 14.59
N GLU A 120 -16.17 -1.55 13.77
CA GLU A 120 -17.14 -2.63 13.59
C GLU A 120 -16.96 -3.75 14.61
N LYS A 121 -15.74 -3.92 15.13
CA LYS A 121 -15.36 -5.05 15.97
C LYS A 121 -14.46 -4.60 17.10
N LEU A 122 -14.57 -5.28 18.24
CA LEU A 122 -13.66 -5.18 19.37
C LEU A 122 -13.02 -6.52 19.67
N ASN A 123 -11.75 -6.46 20.03
CA ASN A 123 -11.03 -7.62 20.53
C ASN A 123 -10.77 -7.48 22.03
N LEU A 124 -11.32 -8.40 22.83
CA LEU A 124 -11.07 -8.46 24.27
C LEU A 124 -10.06 -9.58 24.56
N ASN A 125 -8.84 -9.20 24.90
CA ASN A 125 -7.74 -10.13 25.18
C ASN A 125 -7.61 -10.41 26.66
N GLY A 126 -7.58 -11.70 26.99
CA GLY A 126 -7.34 -12.16 28.37
C GLY A 126 -5.89 -12.02 28.82
N GLU A 127 -4.94 -11.85 27.87
CA GLU A 127 -3.48 -11.69 28.11
C GLU A 127 -2.92 -12.75 29.08
N HIS A 128 -3.44 -13.98 28.99
CA HIS A 128 -3.22 -15.05 29.98
C HIS A 128 -1.75 -15.41 30.26
N ASN A 129 -0.86 -15.27 29.27
CA ASN A 129 0.59 -15.54 29.39
C ASN A 129 1.39 -14.32 29.90
N ASP A 130 0.81 -13.12 29.91
CA ASP A 130 1.46 -11.91 30.41
C ASP A 130 1.03 -11.64 31.87
N PRO A 131 1.86 -11.92 32.88
CA PRO A 131 1.53 -11.63 34.27
C PRO A 131 1.37 -10.14 34.57
N SER A 132 1.83 -9.24 33.68
CA SER A 132 1.63 -7.79 33.86
C SER A 132 0.35 -7.28 33.20
N ILE A 133 -0.25 -8.06 32.29
CA ILE A 133 -1.43 -7.70 31.49
C ILE A 133 -1.26 -6.35 30.78
N ILE A 134 -0.04 -5.90 30.46
CA ILE A 134 0.19 -4.56 29.88
C ILE A 134 1.21 -4.56 28.75
N ARG A 135 2.00 -5.62 28.54
CA ARG A 135 3.11 -5.63 27.57
C ARG A 135 2.67 -5.21 26.18
N SER A 136 1.61 -5.83 25.67
CA SER A 136 1.04 -5.50 24.36
C SER A 136 0.56 -4.05 24.27
N LYS A 137 -0.07 -3.50 25.32
CA LYS A 137 -0.43 -2.07 25.37
C LYS A 137 0.80 -1.16 25.34
N VAL A 138 1.86 -1.46 26.10
CA VAL A 138 3.10 -0.67 26.05
C VAL A 138 3.68 -0.67 24.64
N CYS A 139 3.66 -1.81 23.94
CA CYS A 139 4.09 -1.90 22.55
C CYS A 139 3.26 -0.98 21.63
N TRP A 140 1.92 -1.02 21.73
CA TRP A 140 1.04 -0.15 20.95
C TRP A 140 1.25 1.32 21.25
N ASP A 141 1.41 1.69 22.51
CA ASP A 141 1.67 3.08 22.92
C ASP A 141 3.03 3.57 22.40
N ILE A 142 4.07 2.72 22.41
CA ILE A 142 5.39 3.03 21.82
C ILE A 142 5.27 3.22 20.31
N LEU A 143 4.64 2.29 19.59
CA LEU A 143 4.48 2.36 18.14
C LEU A 143 3.73 3.62 17.72
N ARG A 144 2.64 3.95 18.40
CA ARG A 144 1.86 5.16 18.09
C ARG A 144 2.60 6.45 18.45
N LYS A 145 3.34 6.47 19.57
CA LYS A 145 4.23 7.59 19.89
C LYS A 145 5.35 7.74 18.86
N TRP A 146 5.77 6.63 18.27
CA TRP A 146 6.74 6.57 17.18
C TRP A 146 6.09 6.78 15.80
N GLU A 147 4.85 7.25 15.75
CA GLU A 147 4.11 7.51 14.51
C GLU A 147 4.13 6.31 13.56
N ILE A 148 3.82 5.13 14.10
CA ILE A 148 3.59 3.91 13.32
C ILE A 148 2.12 3.50 13.43
N PRO A 149 1.42 3.26 12.30
CA PRO A 149 0.06 2.76 12.29
C PRO A 149 -0.10 1.51 13.15
N ALA A 150 -0.77 1.67 14.30
CA ALA A 150 -0.98 0.59 15.25
C ALA A 150 -2.37 0.69 15.90
N PRO A 151 -2.91 -0.42 16.41
CA PRO A 151 -4.18 -0.44 17.14
C PRO A 151 -4.23 0.54 18.32
N ARG A 152 -5.38 1.19 18.51
CA ARG A 152 -5.75 1.79 19.81
C ARG A 152 -5.99 0.66 20.83
N ALA A 153 -5.60 0.88 22.09
CA ALA A 153 -5.80 -0.11 23.14
C ALA A 153 -5.94 0.50 24.54
N ASN A 154 -6.83 -0.08 25.36
CA ASN A 154 -7.01 0.23 26.77
C ASN A 154 -7.38 -1.02 27.58
N HIS A 155 -7.33 -0.92 28.90
CA HIS A 155 -7.81 -1.97 29.80
C HIS A 155 -9.30 -1.82 30.08
N VAL A 156 -10.02 -2.93 30.17
CA VAL A 156 -11.46 -2.98 30.46
C VAL A 156 -11.76 -4.10 31.47
N GLU A 157 -12.75 -3.88 32.33
CA GLU A 157 -13.33 -4.94 33.15
C GLU A 157 -14.48 -5.61 32.37
N VAL A 158 -14.47 -6.94 32.29
CA VAL A 158 -15.45 -7.70 31.49
C VAL A 158 -16.40 -8.46 32.41
N TYR A 159 -17.69 -8.37 32.12
CA TYR A 159 -18.74 -9.17 32.73
C TYR A 159 -19.49 -9.95 31.65
N ILE A 160 -19.74 -11.24 31.89
CA ILE A 160 -20.61 -12.06 31.04
C ILE A 160 -21.73 -12.62 31.91
N ASN A 161 -22.98 -12.34 31.53
CA ASN A 161 -24.17 -12.75 32.28
C ASN A 161 -24.12 -12.33 33.77
N ASN A 162 -23.69 -11.09 34.02
CA ASN A 162 -23.47 -10.48 35.35
C ASN A 162 -22.33 -11.08 36.19
N ASN A 163 -21.60 -12.08 35.68
CA ASN A 163 -20.42 -12.60 36.37
C ASN A 163 -19.19 -11.82 35.95
N TYR A 164 -18.31 -11.51 36.89
CA TYR A 164 -17.03 -10.86 36.59
C TYR A 164 -16.06 -11.86 35.96
N TYR A 165 -15.59 -11.55 34.74
CA TYR A 165 -14.65 -12.36 33.98
C TYR A 165 -13.20 -11.90 34.12
N GLY A 166 -12.97 -10.74 34.72
CA GLY A 166 -11.63 -10.23 34.96
C GLY A 166 -11.28 -8.99 34.18
N LEU A 167 -9.99 -8.64 34.25
CA LEU A 167 -9.38 -7.56 33.52
C LEU A 167 -8.93 -8.04 32.13
N TYR A 168 -9.24 -7.28 31.09
CA TYR A 168 -8.89 -7.57 29.70
C TYR A 168 -8.22 -6.35 29.07
N ILE A 169 -7.49 -6.56 27.97
CA ILE A 169 -7.13 -5.47 27.05
C ILE A 169 -8.14 -5.45 25.91
N ASN A 170 -8.78 -4.31 25.71
CA ASN A 170 -9.56 -4.00 24.53
C ASN A 170 -8.64 -3.44 23.45
N VAL A 171 -8.49 -4.16 22.33
CA VAL A 171 -7.63 -3.80 21.20
C VAL A 171 -8.48 -3.53 19.97
N GLU A 172 -8.25 -2.41 19.31
CA GLU A 172 -8.88 -2.07 18.04
C GLU A 172 -8.70 -3.19 17.00
N HIS A 173 -9.76 -3.52 16.28
CA HIS A 173 -9.68 -4.52 15.22
C HIS A 173 -8.97 -3.94 13.99
N ILE A 174 -8.05 -4.71 13.39
CA ILE A 174 -7.43 -4.36 12.11
C ILE A 174 -8.30 -4.95 11.00
N ASP A 175 -9.04 -4.09 10.33
CA ASP A 175 -9.94 -4.39 9.22
C ASP A 175 -10.04 -3.19 8.26
N GLU A 176 -11.03 -3.19 7.38
CA GLU A 176 -11.30 -2.14 6.41
C GLU A 176 -11.48 -0.75 7.05
N GLU A 177 -12.02 -0.65 8.27
CA GLU A 177 -12.17 0.63 8.97
C GLU A 177 -10.84 1.12 9.55
N PHE A 178 -10.01 0.19 10.01
CA PHE A 178 -8.65 0.50 10.47
C PHE A 178 -7.83 1.13 9.35
N VAL A 179 -7.80 0.51 8.16
CA VAL A 179 -7.02 1.03 7.04
C VAL A 179 -7.63 2.32 6.51
N LYS A 180 -8.96 2.44 6.40
CA LYS A 180 -9.63 3.67 5.98
C LYS A 180 -9.27 4.85 6.87
N SER A 181 -9.35 4.67 8.19
CA SER A 181 -9.11 5.75 9.16
C SER A 181 -7.66 6.24 9.18
N ARG A 182 -6.71 5.43 8.70
CA ARG A 182 -5.26 5.70 8.72
C ARG A 182 -4.73 6.11 7.34
N PHE A 183 -5.18 5.47 6.28
CA PHE A 183 -4.67 5.65 4.93
C PHE A 183 -5.67 6.32 3.98
N GLY A 184 -6.86 6.69 4.46
CA GLY A 184 -7.89 7.40 3.69
C GLY A 184 -8.80 6.48 2.87
N LYS A 185 -8.27 5.37 2.34
CA LYS A 185 -8.99 4.37 1.55
C LYS A 185 -8.92 2.96 2.18
N ASN A 186 -9.77 2.05 1.70
CA ASN A 186 -9.88 0.65 2.12
C ASN A 186 -10.24 -0.32 0.98
N ASP A 187 -9.99 0.12 -0.24
CA ASP A 187 -10.17 -0.57 -1.53
C ASP A 187 -9.03 -1.54 -1.84
N GLY A 188 -7.84 -1.32 -1.27
CA GLY A 188 -6.69 -2.20 -1.45
C GLY A 188 -6.76 -3.51 -0.67
N ASN A 189 -5.89 -4.46 -1.06
CA ASN A 189 -5.80 -5.76 -0.40
C ASN A 189 -5.14 -5.64 0.99
N LEU A 190 -5.85 -6.12 2.01
CA LEU A 190 -5.36 -6.24 3.38
C LEU A 190 -5.11 -7.71 3.71
N PHE A 191 -3.85 -8.10 3.79
CA PHE A 191 -3.43 -9.46 4.17
C PHE A 191 -3.14 -9.51 5.65
N LYS A 192 -3.76 -10.48 6.36
CA LYS A 192 -3.30 -10.90 7.68
C LYS A 192 -2.27 -12.01 7.50
N CYS A 193 -1.02 -11.71 7.83
CA CYS A 193 0.11 -12.61 7.68
C CYS A 193 0.32 -13.41 8.97
N LEU A 194 0.14 -14.72 8.86
CA LEU A 194 0.16 -15.67 9.96
C LEU A 194 1.17 -16.76 9.68
N TRP A 195 1.71 -17.39 10.72
CA TRP A 195 2.70 -18.45 10.59
C TRP A 195 2.33 -19.50 9.53
N PRO A 196 3.25 -19.90 8.62
CA PRO A 196 4.62 -19.39 8.43
C PRO A 196 4.71 -18.33 7.31
N ALA A 197 4.29 -17.08 7.56
CA ALA A 197 4.38 -15.98 6.59
C ALA A 197 5.81 -15.41 6.57
N ASP A 198 6.67 -15.98 5.71
CA ASP A 198 8.10 -15.67 5.64
C ASP A 198 8.50 -14.65 4.57
N LEU A 199 7.61 -14.36 3.60
CA LEU A 199 7.85 -13.52 2.43
C LEU A 199 8.94 -14.07 1.49
N ASP A 200 9.13 -15.40 1.47
CA ASP A 200 10.04 -16.05 0.52
C ASP A 200 9.47 -16.05 -0.91
N TYR A 201 10.35 -15.93 -1.89
CA TYR A 201 9.96 -15.95 -3.30
C TYR A 201 9.70 -17.38 -3.80
N LEU A 202 8.46 -17.63 -4.24
CA LEU A 202 8.04 -18.94 -4.75
C LEU A 202 7.93 -18.96 -6.28
N GLY A 203 7.83 -17.79 -6.91
CA GLY A 203 7.64 -17.61 -8.35
C GLY A 203 6.75 -16.40 -8.63
N SER A 204 6.61 -16.01 -9.90
CA SER A 204 5.79 -14.86 -10.28
C SER A 204 4.28 -15.15 -10.32
N ASN A 205 3.86 -16.42 -10.23
CA ASN A 205 2.45 -16.77 -10.21
C ASN A 205 1.82 -16.42 -8.85
N PRO A 206 0.82 -15.53 -8.79
CA PRO A 206 0.15 -15.13 -7.55
C PRO A 206 -0.44 -16.28 -6.73
N ASP A 207 -0.92 -17.34 -7.40
CA ASP A 207 -1.54 -18.49 -6.71
C ASP A 207 -0.54 -19.27 -5.84
N LEU A 208 0.77 -19.13 -6.07
CA LEU A 208 1.79 -19.75 -5.22
C LEU A 208 1.76 -19.21 -3.78
N TYR A 209 1.24 -17.99 -3.59
CA TYR A 209 1.17 -17.31 -2.29
C TYR A 209 -0.14 -17.58 -1.55
N LYS A 210 -1.06 -18.34 -2.15
CA LYS A 210 -2.28 -18.84 -1.50
C LYS A 210 -1.99 -20.04 -0.59
N LEU A 211 -0.87 -20.02 0.11
CA LEU A 211 -0.43 -21.08 1.01
C LEU A 211 -1.44 -21.30 2.15
N GLU A 212 -1.59 -22.55 2.58
CA GLU A 212 -2.44 -22.95 3.70
C GLU A 212 -1.61 -23.57 4.82
N SER A 213 -2.02 -23.31 6.06
CA SER A 213 -1.46 -23.89 7.28
C SER A 213 -2.61 -24.31 8.18
N GLY A 214 -2.91 -25.61 8.19
CA GLY A 214 -4.19 -26.13 8.68
C GLY A 214 -5.34 -25.60 7.81
N ASP A 215 -6.45 -25.22 8.44
CA ASP A 215 -7.68 -24.78 7.74
C ASP A 215 -7.69 -23.27 7.42
N ARG A 216 -6.52 -22.65 7.26
CA ARG A 216 -6.42 -21.20 7.00
C ARG A 216 -5.29 -20.87 6.04
N ARG A 217 -5.47 -19.75 5.31
CA ARG A 217 -4.38 -19.11 4.55
C ARG A 217 -3.26 -18.60 5.47
N VAL A 218 -2.03 -18.68 4.97
CA VAL A 218 -0.82 -18.07 5.57
C VAL A 218 -0.89 -16.55 5.42
N TYR A 219 -1.09 -16.07 4.20
CA TYR A 219 -1.44 -14.69 3.89
C TYR A 219 -2.95 -14.62 3.71
N GLN A 220 -3.69 -14.30 4.77
CA GLN A 220 -5.15 -14.36 4.76
C GLN A 220 -5.76 -13.01 4.40
N LEU A 221 -6.39 -12.93 3.22
CA LEU A 221 -7.05 -11.72 2.74
C LEU A 221 -8.23 -11.30 3.65
N LYS A 222 -8.34 -10.00 3.94
CA LYS A 222 -9.31 -9.39 4.86
C LYS A 222 -10.27 -8.42 4.19
N THR A 223 -9.81 -7.70 3.17
CA THR A 223 -10.62 -6.99 2.17
C THR A 223 -10.69 -7.84 0.89
N ASN A 224 -11.47 -7.47 -0.12
CA ASN A 224 -11.44 -8.08 -1.47
C ASN A 224 -11.47 -9.63 -1.55
N LYS A 225 -12.11 -10.29 -0.58
CA LYS A 225 -12.08 -11.75 -0.40
C LYS A 225 -12.68 -12.53 -1.56
N GLU A 226 -13.65 -11.94 -2.25
CA GLU A 226 -14.31 -12.57 -3.39
C GLU A 226 -13.41 -12.57 -4.63
N THR A 227 -12.65 -11.49 -4.83
CA THR A 227 -11.65 -11.40 -5.90
C THR A 227 -10.50 -12.38 -5.66
N ASP A 228 -10.10 -12.59 -4.40
CA ASP A 228 -9.02 -13.51 -4.00
C ASP A 228 -7.72 -13.28 -4.81
N ASP A 229 -7.41 -12.02 -5.09
CA ASP A 229 -6.24 -11.60 -5.87
C ASP A 229 -5.01 -11.41 -4.96
N TYR A 230 -3.88 -11.96 -5.39
CA TYR A 230 -2.59 -11.98 -4.69
C TYR A 230 -1.48 -11.37 -5.57
N THR A 231 -1.84 -10.74 -6.69
CA THR A 231 -0.90 -10.22 -7.69
C THR A 231 0.04 -9.18 -7.10
N ASP A 232 -0.52 -8.24 -6.33
CA ASP A 232 0.22 -7.23 -5.58
C ASP A 232 1.20 -7.86 -4.58
N LEU A 233 0.78 -8.86 -3.80
CA LEU A 233 1.63 -9.57 -2.84
C LEU A 233 2.78 -10.30 -3.55
N ALA A 234 2.49 -10.98 -4.66
CA ALA A 234 3.50 -11.69 -5.45
C ALA A 234 4.53 -10.72 -6.02
N GLN A 235 4.08 -9.57 -6.54
CA GLN A 235 4.95 -8.51 -7.05
C GLN A 235 5.82 -7.90 -5.95
N PHE A 236 5.25 -7.65 -4.75
CA PHE A 236 6.02 -7.16 -3.61
C PHE A 236 7.12 -8.14 -3.22
N ILE A 237 6.78 -9.43 -3.11
CA ILE A 237 7.73 -10.49 -2.75
C ILE A 237 8.82 -10.64 -3.84
N ASP A 238 8.47 -10.55 -5.12
CA ASP A 238 9.44 -10.58 -6.22
C ASP A 238 10.41 -9.40 -6.15
N ILE A 239 9.89 -8.17 -6.02
CA ILE A 239 10.72 -6.96 -5.86
C ILE A 239 11.65 -7.11 -4.65
N LEU A 240 11.11 -7.55 -3.51
CA LEU A 240 11.87 -7.72 -2.28
C LEU A 240 12.98 -8.76 -2.39
N ASN A 241 12.76 -9.87 -3.11
CA ASN A 241 13.71 -10.98 -3.15
C ASN A 241 14.67 -10.91 -4.33
N ASN A 242 14.21 -10.48 -5.50
CA ASN A 242 14.93 -10.60 -6.76
C ASN A 242 15.49 -9.29 -7.32
N THR A 243 15.13 -8.13 -6.75
CA THR A 243 15.76 -6.86 -7.13
C THR A 243 17.24 -6.87 -6.77
N PRO A 244 18.18 -6.54 -7.68
CA PRO A 244 19.59 -6.36 -7.35
C PRO A 244 19.81 -5.25 -6.32
N ASP A 245 20.79 -5.40 -5.43
CA ASP A 245 21.00 -4.47 -4.30
C ASP A 245 21.18 -3.00 -4.74
N ASN A 246 21.84 -2.75 -5.88
CA ASN A 246 22.03 -1.39 -6.40
C ASN A 246 20.75 -0.72 -6.91
N GLU A 247 19.66 -1.48 -7.12
CA GLU A 247 18.35 -0.98 -7.54
C GLU A 247 17.31 -1.03 -6.41
N LEU A 248 17.65 -1.69 -5.29
CA LEU A 248 16.69 -2.05 -4.24
C LEU A 248 16.03 -0.83 -3.63
N VAL A 249 16.79 0.23 -3.33
CA VAL A 249 16.26 1.47 -2.74
C VAL A 249 15.10 2.04 -3.57
N CYS A 250 15.29 2.14 -4.88
CA CYS A 250 14.31 2.72 -5.78
C CYS A 250 13.11 1.79 -6.01
N LYS A 251 13.36 0.53 -6.37
CA LYS A 251 12.27 -0.39 -6.72
C LYS A 251 11.43 -0.78 -5.52
N LEU A 252 12.06 -1.07 -4.38
CA LEU A 252 11.33 -1.39 -3.16
C LEU A 252 10.63 -0.14 -2.61
N GLY A 253 11.29 1.01 -2.60
CA GLY A 253 10.70 2.27 -2.10
C GLY A 253 9.51 2.79 -2.93
N ALA A 254 9.39 2.37 -4.20
CA ALA A 254 8.24 2.64 -5.04
C ALA A 254 7.02 1.76 -4.72
N PHE A 255 7.24 0.57 -4.14
CA PHE A 255 6.18 -0.43 -3.92
C PHE A 255 5.92 -0.76 -2.45
N PHE A 256 6.79 -0.33 -1.54
CA PHE A 256 6.69 -0.59 -0.10
C PHE A 256 7.13 0.63 0.69
N ASN A 257 6.43 0.92 1.77
CA ASN A 257 6.81 1.98 2.71
C ASN A 257 7.97 1.51 3.60
N VAL A 258 9.18 1.49 3.01
CA VAL A 258 10.42 1.04 3.67
C VAL A 258 10.72 1.86 4.92
N TYR A 259 10.46 3.17 4.89
CA TYR A 259 10.83 4.07 6.00
C TYR A 259 10.04 3.76 7.28
N ASP A 260 8.72 3.61 7.18
CA ASP A 260 7.92 3.20 8.32
C ASP A 260 8.27 1.78 8.76
N TYR A 261 8.62 0.89 7.83
CA TYR A 261 9.09 -0.44 8.22
C TYR A 261 10.42 -0.44 8.97
N LEU A 262 11.39 0.43 8.63
CA LEU A 262 12.63 0.58 9.40
C LEU A 262 12.34 1.07 10.83
N LYS A 263 11.35 1.96 11.01
CA LYS A 263 10.85 2.37 12.32
C LYS A 263 10.15 1.22 13.07
N VAL A 264 9.41 0.36 12.37
CA VAL A 264 8.84 -0.87 12.93
C VAL A 264 9.94 -1.81 13.43
N ILE A 265 10.98 -2.08 12.62
CA ILE A 265 12.10 -2.95 13.03
C ILE A 265 12.74 -2.40 14.32
N ALA A 266 12.95 -1.09 14.41
CA ALA A 266 13.48 -0.45 15.61
C ALA A 266 12.60 -0.71 16.85
N ALA A 267 11.28 -0.61 16.71
CA ALA A 267 10.34 -0.88 17.79
C ALA A 267 10.24 -2.39 18.15
N ASP A 268 10.20 -3.29 17.16
CA ASP A 268 10.19 -4.74 17.37
C ASP A 268 11.44 -5.21 18.12
N ILE A 269 12.62 -4.70 17.74
CA ILE A 269 13.91 -5.03 18.38
C ILE A 269 14.04 -4.40 19.77
N LEU A 270 13.50 -3.20 19.99
CA LEU A 270 13.41 -2.60 21.31
C LEU A 270 12.49 -3.39 22.23
N THR A 271 11.36 -3.87 21.74
CA THR A 271 10.37 -4.57 22.55
C THR A 271 10.68 -6.05 22.69
N GLY A 272 11.57 -6.62 21.87
CA GLY A 272 11.91 -8.03 21.94
C GLY A 272 10.87 -8.93 21.29
N ASN A 273 10.13 -8.44 20.29
CA ASN A 273 9.09 -9.20 19.61
C ASN A 273 9.70 -10.35 18.81
N TRP A 274 9.75 -11.54 19.40
CA TRP A 274 10.28 -12.73 18.75
C TRP A 274 9.22 -13.54 18.02
N ASP A 275 7.93 -13.33 18.32
CA ASP A 275 6.83 -13.97 17.57
C ASP A 275 6.44 -13.18 16.30
N GLY A 276 7.10 -12.04 16.05
CA GLY A 276 6.97 -11.26 14.82
C GLY A 276 7.67 -11.89 13.61
N PRO A 277 7.63 -11.22 12.44
CA PRO A 277 8.15 -11.77 11.19
C PRO A 277 9.65 -12.01 11.25
N ILE A 278 10.42 -11.13 11.91
CA ILE A 278 11.89 -11.18 11.89
C ILE A 278 12.42 -12.48 12.49
N TYR A 279 11.75 -13.08 13.49
CA TYR A 279 12.24 -14.30 14.11
C TYR A 279 11.32 -15.51 13.84
N ASN A 280 10.00 -15.36 13.97
CA ASN A 280 9.07 -16.49 13.87
C ASN A 280 8.13 -16.48 12.65
N GLN A 281 8.29 -15.57 11.67
CA GLN A 281 7.48 -15.56 10.42
C GLN A 281 5.97 -15.39 10.68
N ASN A 282 5.61 -14.56 11.65
CA ASN A 282 4.24 -14.51 12.14
C ASN A 282 3.84 -13.08 12.55
N ASN A 283 2.54 -12.89 12.78
CA ASN A 283 1.94 -11.72 13.44
C ASN A 283 2.17 -10.34 12.79
N PHE A 284 1.72 -10.17 11.55
CA PHE A 284 1.68 -8.83 10.92
C PHE A 284 0.55 -8.72 9.90
N TYR A 285 0.27 -7.50 9.44
CA TYR A 285 -0.54 -7.28 8.25
C TYR A 285 0.25 -6.54 7.19
N LEU A 286 -0.12 -6.77 5.94
CA LEU A 286 0.29 -5.98 4.79
C LEU A 286 -0.97 -5.38 4.16
N TYR A 287 -0.97 -4.08 3.92
CA TYR A 287 -2.05 -3.39 3.22
C TYR A 287 -1.51 -2.74 1.95
N HIS A 288 -2.01 -3.09 0.77
CA HIS A 288 -1.69 -2.34 -0.44
C HIS A 288 -2.50 -1.05 -0.47
N ASN A 289 -1.83 0.07 -0.15
CA ASN A 289 -2.46 1.38 -0.13
C ASN A 289 -2.54 1.95 -1.55
N THR A 290 -3.73 1.88 -2.15
CA THR A 290 -4.00 2.37 -3.51
C THR A 290 -3.75 3.86 -3.70
N THR A 291 -3.81 4.65 -2.62
CA THR A 291 -3.50 6.09 -2.68
C THR A 291 -2.02 6.34 -2.94
N SER A 292 -1.14 5.54 -2.34
CA SER A 292 0.31 5.69 -2.50
C SER A 292 0.91 4.72 -3.52
N GLY A 293 0.16 3.68 -3.91
CA GLY A 293 0.62 2.53 -4.69
C GLY A 293 1.52 1.57 -3.90
N LYS A 294 1.67 1.75 -2.58
CA LYS A 294 2.66 1.02 -1.76
C LYS A 294 2.01 0.05 -0.78
N PHE A 295 2.72 -1.02 -0.46
CA PHE A 295 2.42 -1.80 0.72
C PHE A 295 2.80 -1.06 2.01
N GLU A 296 1.88 -1.09 2.97
CA GLU A 296 2.04 -0.60 4.34
C GLU A 296 2.15 -1.81 5.28
N TYR A 297 3.15 -1.81 6.15
CA TYR A 297 3.29 -2.81 7.20
C TYR A 297 2.54 -2.37 8.46
N ILE A 298 1.72 -3.26 9.03
CA ILE A 298 0.98 -2.98 10.26
C ILE A 298 1.34 -4.06 11.31
N PRO A 299 1.94 -3.69 12.46
CA PRO A 299 2.29 -4.67 13.49
C PRO A 299 1.04 -5.26 14.17
N TYR A 300 1.13 -6.53 14.57
CA TYR A 300 0.03 -7.29 15.16
C TYR A 300 0.54 -8.26 16.24
N ASP A 301 -0.32 -8.68 17.18
CA ASP A 301 -0.01 -9.63 18.29
C ASP A 301 1.35 -9.40 18.98
N LEU A 302 1.43 -8.40 19.86
CA LEU A 302 2.66 -7.98 20.55
C LEU A 302 2.71 -8.38 22.04
N ASP A 303 2.05 -9.48 22.42
CA ASP A 303 2.03 -10.02 23.78
C ASP A 303 3.36 -10.70 24.16
N ASN A 304 4.00 -11.41 23.22
CA ASN A 304 5.29 -12.08 23.39
C ASN A 304 6.48 -11.11 23.28
N THR A 305 6.53 -10.14 24.19
CA THR A 305 7.53 -9.05 24.22
C THR A 305 8.05 -8.83 25.64
N MET A 306 9.09 -7.99 25.77
CA MET A 306 9.60 -7.44 27.04
C MET A 306 9.80 -8.47 28.16
N GLY A 307 10.53 -9.54 27.85
CA GLY A 307 10.88 -10.59 28.81
C GLY A 307 9.94 -11.79 28.83
N ILE A 308 8.91 -11.82 27.98
CA ILE A 308 8.15 -13.04 27.69
C ILE A 308 8.93 -13.85 26.65
N ASP A 309 9.44 -15.02 27.03
CA ASP A 309 10.26 -15.89 26.19
C ASP A 309 9.86 -17.37 26.31
N TRP A 310 9.49 -17.98 25.19
CA TRP A 310 9.16 -19.42 25.13
C TRP A 310 10.28 -20.26 24.51
N ILE A 311 11.40 -19.65 24.09
CA ILE A 311 12.39 -20.31 23.25
C ILE A 311 13.84 -20.21 23.76
N GLY A 312 14.05 -19.69 24.97
CA GLY A 312 15.32 -19.73 25.71
C GLY A 312 16.41 -18.85 25.09
N ARG A 313 16.09 -17.59 24.80
CA ARG A 313 16.97 -16.62 24.15
C ARG A 313 17.07 -15.34 24.96
N ASP A 314 18.28 -14.81 25.06
CA ASP A 314 18.52 -13.49 25.66
C ASP A 314 18.12 -12.38 24.69
N TRP A 315 16.83 -12.03 24.69
CA TRP A 315 16.29 -10.93 23.89
C TRP A 315 16.79 -9.56 24.36
N ALA A 316 17.14 -9.43 25.64
CA ALA A 316 17.58 -8.17 26.21
C ALA A 316 18.96 -7.74 25.68
N ASN A 317 19.89 -8.69 25.47
CA ASN A 317 21.25 -8.38 25.00
C ASN A 317 21.53 -8.81 23.54
N ARG A 318 20.55 -9.42 22.84
CA ARG A 318 20.71 -9.87 21.45
C ARG A 318 21.15 -8.73 20.52
N ASN A 319 21.99 -9.07 19.55
CA ASN A 319 22.56 -8.12 18.59
C ASN A 319 21.46 -7.43 17.76
N ILE A 320 21.41 -6.10 17.74
CA ILE A 320 20.42 -5.28 17.02
C ILE A 320 20.50 -5.40 15.49
N TYR A 321 21.60 -5.92 14.96
CA TYR A 321 21.84 -6.14 13.54
C TYR A 321 21.79 -7.62 13.14
N ASP A 322 21.82 -8.53 14.12
CA ASP A 322 21.68 -9.98 13.94
C ASP A 322 20.47 -10.50 14.71
N TRP A 323 19.31 -9.91 14.44
CA TRP A 323 18.06 -10.24 15.13
C TRP A 323 17.41 -11.51 14.60
N ALA A 324 17.39 -11.69 13.28
CA ALA A 324 16.73 -12.79 12.61
C ALA A 324 17.19 -14.19 13.08
N LYS A 325 16.33 -15.18 12.89
CA LYS A 325 16.67 -16.58 13.15
C LYS A 325 17.62 -17.10 12.07
N HIS A 326 18.70 -17.77 12.49
CA HIS A 326 19.66 -18.42 11.59
C HIS A 326 19.18 -19.80 11.12
N GLY A 327 19.59 -20.21 9.92
CA GLY A 327 19.30 -21.52 9.33
C GLY A 327 18.79 -21.40 7.89
N ASP A 328 18.12 -22.45 7.40
CA ASP A 328 17.61 -22.50 6.02
C ASP A 328 16.41 -21.57 5.78
N ASN A 329 15.79 -21.06 6.84
CA ASN A 329 14.64 -20.17 6.75
C ASN A 329 15.12 -18.71 6.79
N VAL A 330 15.29 -18.10 5.62
CA VAL A 330 15.69 -16.69 5.49
C VAL A 330 14.55 -15.77 5.97
N ARG A 331 14.86 -14.49 6.23
CA ARG A 331 13.88 -13.45 6.57
C ARG A 331 14.03 -12.32 5.56
N PRO A 332 13.57 -12.49 4.31
CA PRO A 332 13.92 -11.61 3.20
C PRO A 332 13.80 -10.13 3.55
N ILE A 333 12.65 -9.71 4.10
CA ILE A 333 12.39 -8.30 4.40
C ILE A 333 13.37 -7.71 5.42
N TYR A 334 13.74 -8.44 6.47
CA TYR A 334 14.71 -7.97 7.45
C TYR A 334 16.13 -8.07 6.92
N THR A 335 16.50 -9.25 6.39
CA THR A 335 17.87 -9.55 5.97
C THR A 335 18.32 -8.65 4.81
N ARG A 336 17.44 -8.39 3.83
CA ARG A 336 17.75 -7.49 2.71
C ARG A 336 18.00 -6.06 3.18
N LEU A 337 17.13 -5.54 4.05
CA LEU A 337 17.24 -4.15 4.53
C LEU A 337 18.45 -3.96 5.44
N ILE A 338 18.67 -4.84 6.41
CA ILE A 338 19.78 -4.68 7.38
C ILE A 338 21.16 -4.92 6.77
N ASN A 339 21.24 -5.67 5.66
CA ASN A 339 22.49 -5.88 4.91
C ASN A 339 22.75 -4.79 3.86
N HIS A 340 21.73 -4.04 3.43
CA HIS A 340 21.91 -2.94 2.49
C HIS A 340 22.47 -1.70 3.23
N PRO A 341 23.62 -1.13 2.83
CA PRO A 341 24.29 -0.06 3.59
C PRO A 341 23.39 1.14 3.91
N GLU A 342 22.65 1.64 2.91
CA GLU A 342 21.78 2.81 3.08
C GLU A 342 20.63 2.57 4.08
N PHE A 343 20.01 1.40 4.03
CA PHE A 343 18.91 1.06 4.93
C PHE A 343 19.40 0.74 6.33
N ARG A 344 20.60 0.15 6.46
CA ARG A 344 21.26 -0.08 7.75
C ARG A 344 21.60 1.23 8.46
N GLU A 345 22.09 2.22 7.74
CA GLU A 345 22.35 3.57 8.28
C GLU A 345 21.06 4.23 8.75
N GLN A 346 19.99 4.17 7.94
CA GLN A 346 18.67 4.68 8.32
C GLN A 346 18.09 3.95 9.54
N TYR A 347 18.13 2.62 9.57
CA TYR A 347 17.72 1.82 10.73
C TYR A 347 18.50 2.22 12.00
N SER A 348 19.83 2.36 11.89
CA SER A 348 20.69 2.76 13.01
C SER A 348 20.34 4.16 13.52
N PHE A 349 20.02 5.08 12.61
CA PHE A 349 19.51 6.40 12.96
C PHE A 349 18.15 6.29 13.68
N TYR A 350 17.20 5.54 13.14
CA TYR A 350 15.85 5.42 13.70
C TYR A 350 15.83 4.76 15.07
N ILE A 351 16.55 3.65 15.26
CA ILE A 351 16.58 3.00 16.59
C ILE A 351 17.29 3.88 17.63
N LYS A 352 18.33 4.64 17.23
CA LYS A 352 18.95 5.64 18.10
C LYS A 352 17.94 6.72 18.48
N LYS A 353 17.29 7.36 17.51
CA LYS A 353 16.29 8.41 17.74
C LYS A 353 15.12 7.92 18.60
N LEU A 354 14.68 6.67 18.42
CA LEU A 354 13.67 6.05 19.26
C LEU A 354 14.13 6.00 20.73
N VAL A 355 15.34 5.53 21.01
CA VAL A 355 15.82 5.34 22.40
C VAL A 355 16.40 6.59 23.05
N THR A 356 16.85 7.59 22.30
CA THR A 356 17.47 8.80 22.85
C THR A 356 16.57 10.04 22.84
N GLU A 357 15.64 10.14 21.88
CA GLU A 357 14.85 11.37 21.68
C GLU A 357 13.35 11.11 21.90
N THR A 358 12.84 9.97 21.45
CA THR A 358 11.39 9.68 21.52
C THR A 358 11.00 9.09 22.86
N LEU A 359 11.76 8.10 23.33
CA LEU A 359 11.51 7.46 24.60
C LEU A 359 12.36 8.10 25.68
N ASN A 360 11.69 8.47 26.77
CA ASN A 360 12.32 8.88 28.01
C ASN A 360 11.94 7.82 29.05
N MET A 361 12.94 7.10 29.58
CA MET A 361 12.69 5.96 30.46
C MET A 361 11.96 6.34 31.75
N ASP A 362 12.23 7.52 32.31
CA ASP A 362 11.52 7.99 33.50
C ASP A 362 10.03 8.20 33.20
N SER A 363 9.72 8.89 32.11
CA SER A 363 8.34 9.15 31.68
C SER A 363 7.60 7.88 31.29
N LEU A 364 8.28 6.93 30.61
CA LEU A 364 7.71 5.64 30.25
C LEU A 364 7.41 4.81 31.51
N THR A 365 8.37 4.73 32.44
CA THR A 365 8.19 4.05 33.73
C THR A 365 7.04 4.65 34.52
N GLN A 366 6.94 5.97 34.61
CA GLN A 366 5.82 6.64 35.29
C GLN A 366 4.45 6.29 34.68
N ARG A 367 4.36 6.20 33.34
CA ARG A 367 3.11 5.79 32.67
C ARG A 367 2.77 4.32 32.93
N ILE A 368 3.76 3.44 32.89
CA ILE A 368 3.61 2.01 33.22
C ILE A 368 3.11 1.88 34.67
N GLU A 369 3.73 2.56 35.62
CA GLU A 369 3.34 2.53 37.05
C GLU A 369 1.95 3.08 37.30
N LYS A 370 1.62 4.19 36.64
CA LYS A 370 0.28 4.78 36.72
C LYS A 370 -0.77 3.80 36.23
N THR A 371 -0.51 3.14 35.10
CA THR A 371 -1.42 2.13 34.54
C THR A 371 -1.50 0.91 35.45
N ARG A 372 -0.37 0.38 35.93
CA ARG A 372 -0.32 -0.72 36.92
C ARG A 372 -1.18 -0.41 38.14
N SER A 373 -1.05 0.81 38.69
CA SER A 373 -1.83 1.25 39.86
C SER A 373 -3.32 1.33 39.55
N MET A 374 -3.69 1.82 38.36
CA MET A 374 -5.08 1.92 37.91
C MET A 374 -5.73 0.54 37.73
N ILE A 375 -5.00 -0.45 37.19
CA ILE A 375 -5.56 -1.77 36.88
C ILE A 375 -5.48 -2.76 38.06
N SER A 376 -4.62 -2.49 39.06
CA SER A 376 -4.41 -3.37 40.23
C SER A 376 -5.72 -3.81 40.94
N PRO A 377 -6.71 -2.93 41.19
CA PRO A 377 -7.97 -3.33 41.86
C PRO A 377 -8.82 -4.32 41.07
N PHE A 378 -8.61 -4.41 39.76
CA PHE A 378 -9.34 -5.32 38.87
C PHE A 378 -8.65 -6.68 38.80
N VAL A 379 -7.32 -6.72 38.83
CA VAL A 379 -6.52 -7.97 38.84
C VAL A 379 -6.69 -8.74 40.14
N ILE A 380 -6.68 -8.07 41.30
CA ILE A 380 -6.82 -8.75 42.60
C ILE A 380 -8.14 -9.53 42.74
N ASN A 381 -9.19 -9.07 42.04
CA ASN A 381 -10.51 -9.68 42.04
C ASN A 381 -10.75 -10.59 40.83
N ASP A 382 -9.79 -10.72 39.91
CA ASP A 382 -9.93 -11.49 38.68
C ASP A 382 -9.86 -13.00 38.98
N PRO A 383 -10.98 -13.73 38.84
CA PRO A 383 -11.01 -15.15 39.19
C PRO A 383 -10.32 -16.04 38.14
N TYR A 384 -10.05 -15.51 36.94
CA TYR A 384 -9.43 -16.25 35.84
C TYR A 384 -7.92 -16.03 35.75
N TYR A 385 -7.41 -14.93 36.31
CA TYR A 385 -5.98 -14.58 36.28
C TYR A 385 -5.04 -15.71 36.78
N PRO A 386 -5.36 -16.45 37.87
CA PRO A 386 -4.48 -17.53 38.34
C PRO A 386 -4.59 -18.83 37.55
N LEU A 387 -5.57 -19.00 36.67
CA LEU A 387 -5.99 -20.32 36.19
C LEU A 387 -5.04 -20.98 35.19
N ASP A 388 -4.37 -20.18 34.35
CA ASP A 388 -3.51 -20.69 33.28
C ASP A 388 -2.08 -21.02 33.77
N TYR A 389 -1.48 -20.11 34.55
CA TYR A 389 -0.08 -20.22 34.99
C TYR A 389 0.12 -20.16 36.51
N GLY A 390 -0.96 -20.12 37.29
CA GLY A 390 -0.86 -20.02 38.75
C GLY A 390 -0.44 -18.65 39.27
N TYR A 391 -0.52 -17.61 38.45
CA TYR A 391 -0.09 -16.26 38.85
C TYR A 391 -0.91 -15.74 40.03
N THR A 392 -0.19 -15.26 41.03
CA THR A 392 -0.76 -14.57 42.19
C THR A 392 -0.79 -13.06 41.94
N PHE A 393 -1.55 -12.33 42.76
CA PHE A 393 -1.47 -10.86 42.75
C PHE A 393 -0.05 -10.34 43.06
N SER A 394 0.75 -11.09 43.84
CA SER A 394 2.16 -10.75 44.05
C SER A 394 2.97 -10.89 42.76
N ASP A 395 2.70 -11.92 41.95
CA ASP A 395 3.36 -12.11 40.66
C ASP A 395 3.01 -10.99 39.69
N PHE A 396 1.75 -10.55 39.66
CA PHE A 396 1.34 -9.36 38.91
C PHE A 396 2.21 -8.15 39.28
N LEU A 397 2.32 -7.82 40.58
CA LEU A 397 3.13 -6.69 41.05
C LEU A 397 4.63 -6.85 40.75
N ASN A 398 5.15 -8.07 40.91
CA ASN A 398 6.58 -8.36 40.75
C ASN A 398 7.01 -8.41 39.28
N SER A 399 6.11 -8.79 38.36
CA SER A 399 6.39 -8.95 36.93
C SER A 399 6.86 -7.66 36.22
N TYR A 400 6.67 -6.50 36.86
CA TYR A 400 7.17 -5.22 36.38
C TYR A 400 8.65 -5.00 36.68
N TYR A 401 9.19 -5.65 37.72
CA TYR A 401 10.51 -5.33 38.28
C TYR A 401 11.48 -6.51 38.34
N GLN A 402 11.00 -7.74 38.20
CA GLN A 402 11.84 -8.93 38.26
C GLN A 402 11.30 -10.07 37.40
N ALA A 403 12.20 -10.98 37.04
CA ALA A 403 11.84 -12.24 36.43
C ALA A 403 10.98 -13.08 37.39
N LEU A 404 10.07 -13.88 36.83
CA LEU A 404 9.26 -14.83 37.60
C LEU A 404 9.64 -16.29 37.29
N GLY A 405 10.54 -16.51 36.32
CA GLY A 405 10.90 -17.83 35.82
C GLY A 405 9.90 -18.36 34.78
N ASN A 406 10.06 -19.61 34.39
CA ASN A 406 9.36 -20.24 33.26
C ASN A 406 9.59 -19.43 31.97
N HIS A 407 8.56 -18.80 31.42
CA HIS A 407 8.64 -17.97 30.22
C HIS A 407 8.73 -16.47 30.53
N VAL A 408 8.89 -16.08 31.79
CA VAL A 408 8.99 -14.68 32.23
C VAL A 408 10.41 -14.41 32.72
N ASP A 409 11.32 -14.27 31.76
CA ASP A 409 12.76 -14.17 31.98
C ASP A 409 13.20 -12.79 32.48
N TYR A 410 12.37 -11.77 32.26
CA TYR A 410 12.62 -10.41 32.74
C TYR A 410 11.37 -9.76 33.31
N GLY A 411 11.59 -8.88 34.30
CA GLY A 411 10.61 -7.85 34.63
C GLY A 411 10.53 -6.81 33.53
N LEU A 412 9.34 -6.25 33.29
CA LEU A 412 9.08 -5.33 32.18
C LEU A 412 10.02 -4.09 32.17
N ILE A 413 10.19 -3.42 33.31
CA ILE A 413 11.05 -2.23 33.43
C ILE A 413 12.55 -2.59 33.35
N PRO A 414 13.05 -3.64 34.06
CA PRO A 414 14.41 -4.11 33.86
C PRO A 414 14.73 -4.47 32.40
N TYR A 415 13.81 -5.16 31.71
CA TYR A 415 14.00 -5.50 30.30
C TYR A 415 14.27 -4.26 29.45
N LEU A 416 13.39 -3.25 29.55
CA LEU A 416 13.52 -2.02 28.76
C LEU A 416 14.83 -1.28 29.06
N ASN A 417 15.23 -1.21 30.34
CA ASN A 417 16.50 -0.59 30.73
C ASN A 417 17.71 -1.35 30.13
N THR A 418 17.75 -2.68 30.29
CA THR A 418 18.83 -3.50 29.73
C THR A 418 18.86 -3.40 28.21
N ARG A 419 17.69 -3.47 27.56
CA ARG A 419 17.59 -3.44 26.10
C ARG A 419 18.03 -2.10 25.53
N MET A 420 17.60 -0.97 26.10
CA MET A 420 18.04 0.35 25.65
C MET A 420 19.55 0.55 25.85
N ALA A 421 20.10 0.10 26.97
CA ALA A 421 21.55 0.14 27.19
C ALA A 421 22.30 -0.74 26.17
N SER A 422 21.80 -1.95 25.90
CA SER A 422 22.36 -2.87 24.91
C SER A 422 22.31 -2.29 23.50
N ILE A 423 21.21 -1.63 23.12
CA ILE A 423 21.08 -0.94 21.83
C ILE A 423 22.18 0.13 21.70
N LEU A 424 22.29 1.01 22.70
CA LEU A 424 23.29 2.10 22.67
C LEU A 424 24.73 1.61 22.62
N GLN A 425 25.02 0.45 23.22
CA GLN A 425 26.34 -0.17 23.17
C GLN A 425 26.68 -0.77 21.80
N GLN A 426 25.68 -1.26 21.08
CA GLN A 426 25.85 -1.97 19.81
C GLN A 426 25.73 -1.06 18.58
N LEU A 427 25.12 0.13 18.74
CA LEU A 427 24.92 1.09 17.66
C LEU A 427 26.22 1.39 16.92
N GLU A 428 26.20 1.15 15.62
CA GLU A 428 27.18 1.73 14.71
C GLU A 428 26.98 3.25 14.68
N ASN A 429 28.02 4.03 14.39
CA ASN A 429 27.86 5.47 14.16
C ASN A 429 27.17 5.66 12.81
N PRO A 430 25.86 5.98 12.76
CA PRO A 430 25.20 6.14 11.49
C PRO A 430 25.80 7.36 10.78
N ASN A 431 25.85 7.32 9.45
CA ASN A 431 26.10 8.48 8.60
C ASN A 431 24.97 8.58 7.58
N MET A 432 23.73 8.60 8.09
CA MET A 432 22.54 8.64 7.28
C MET A 432 22.53 9.94 6.47
N LYS A 433 22.64 9.81 5.14
CA LYS A 433 22.39 10.89 4.20
C LYS A 433 20.98 11.47 4.43
N PRO A 434 20.69 12.73 4.07
CA PRO A 434 19.33 13.23 4.15
C PRO A 434 18.37 12.37 3.33
N VAL A 435 17.18 12.12 3.87
CA VAL A 435 16.19 11.21 3.29
C VAL A 435 14.85 11.91 3.12
N ILE A 436 14.30 11.90 1.91
CA ILE A 436 12.90 12.20 1.62
C ILE A 436 12.10 10.93 1.92
N LYS A 437 11.22 11.00 2.91
CA LYS A 437 10.35 9.89 3.30
C LYS A 437 9.15 9.78 2.37
N TYR A 438 8.49 10.91 2.14
CA TYR A 438 7.29 11.02 1.32
C TYR A 438 7.27 12.37 0.62
N ILE A 439 6.58 12.39 -0.52
CA ILE A 439 6.26 13.60 -1.28
C ILE A 439 4.75 13.72 -1.34
N GLN A 440 4.25 14.95 -1.38
CA GLN A 440 2.86 15.23 -1.67
C GLN A 440 2.81 16.33 -2.72
N HIS A 441 1.85 16.25 -3.63
CA HIS A 441 1.49 17.39 -4.45
C HIS A 441 -0.02 17.59 -4.44
N HIS A 442 -0.44 18.83 -4.68
CA HIS A 442 -1.84 19.19 -4.77
C HIS A 442 -2.01 20.33 -5.77
N ARG A 443 -2.89 20.15 -6.74
CA ARG A 443 -3.24 21.20 -7.70
C ARG A 443 -4.23 22.18 -7.06
N ALA A 444 -3.71 23.22 -6.41
CA ALA A 444 -4.51 24.22 -5.71
C ALA A 444 -5.33 25.12 -6.66
N SER A 445 -4.87 25.28 -7.90
CA SER A 445 -5.60 25.98 -8.95
C SER A 445 -5.18 25.47 -10.33
N PRO A 446 -5.89 25.85 -11.41
CA PRO A 446 -5.53 25.49 -12.77
C PRO A 446 -4.05 25.69 -13.14
N SER A 447 -3.46 26.77 -12.62
CA SER A 447 -2.11 27.22 -12.93
C SER A 447 -1.13 27.09 -11.76
N GLU A 448 -1.51 26.39 -10.68
CA GLU A 448 -0.71 26.27 -9.45
C GLU A 448 -0.67 24.80 -8.97
N LEU A 449 0.54 24.26 -8.87
CA LEU A 449 0.82 22.96 -8.25
C LEU A 449 1.64 23.17 -6.98
N GLN A 450 1.08 22.82 -5.83
CA GLN A 450 1.76 22.84 -4.55
C GLN A 450 2.50 21.51 -4.37
N ILE A 451 3.76 21.55 -3.93
CA ILE A 451 4.60 20.39 -3.72
C ILE A 451 5.15 20.45 -2.28
N ARG A 452 5.13 19.31 -1.58
CA ARG A 452 5.73 19.11 -0.26
C ARG A 452 6.66 17.91 -0.27
N ALA A 453 7.76 18.02 0.46
CA ALA A 453 8.70 16.95 0.73
C ALA A 453 8.89 16.80 2.24
N PHE A 454 8.82 15.57 2.73
CA PHE A 454 8.97 15.31 4.16
C PHE A 454 10.29 14.62 4.39
N VAL A 455 11.18 15.30 5.10
CA VAL A 455 12.60 14.94 5.16
C VAL A 455 12.97 14.47 6.55
N ASP A 456 13.85 13.48 6.63
CA ASP A 456 14.61 13.17 7.84
C ASP A 456 16.09 13.45 7.61
N ILE A 457 16.72 14.04 8.61
CA ILE A 457 18.15 14.35 8.61
C ILE A 457 18.78 13.86 9.90
N GLN A 458 20.00 13.32 9.80
CA GLN A 458 20.80 12.99 10.98
C GLN A 458 21.54 14.22 11.53
N HIS A 459 21.99 15.10 10.64
CA HIS A 459 22.75 16.29 11.01
C HIS A 459 21.86 17.54 10.81
N PRO A 460 21.83 18.46 11.78
CA PRO A 460 21.05 19.69 11.63
C PRO A 460 21.52 20.52 10.43
N PRO A 461 20.63 21.33 9.83
CA PRO A 461 20.88 22.08 8.60
C PRO A 461 22.17 22.94 8.64
N PRO A 462 22.76 23.25 7.48
CA PRO A 462 22.06 23.48 6.21
C PRO A 462 21.95 22.23 5.33
N ILE A 463 20.71 21.84 5.03
CA ILE A 463 20.36 21.02 3.87
C ILE A 463 19.70 21.91 2.81
N ILE A 464 19.78 21.51 1.55
CA ILE A 464 19.11 22.17 0.43
C ILE A 464 18.08 21.18 -0.12
N VAL A 465 16.84 21.63 -0.26
CA VAL A 465 15.74 20.85 -0.83
C VAL A 465 15.22 21.62 -2.03
N PHE A 466 15.13 20.97 -3.19
CA PHE A 466 14.58 21.60 -4.39
C PHE A 466 13.85 20.58 -5.26
N ALA A 467 12.84 21.06 -5.98
CA ALA A 467 12.16 20.32 -7.02
C ALA A 467 12.80 20.61 -8.38
N GLU A 468 13.17 19.56 -9.11
CA GLU A 468 13.48 19.60 -10.54
C GLU A 468 12.19 19.28 -11.29
N PHE A 469 11.75 20.15 -12.21
CA PHE A 469 10.55 19.89 -13.00
C PHE A 469 10.71 20.27 -14.46
N THR A 470 10.13 19.44 -15.32
CA THR A 470 10.07 19.67 -16.76
C THR A 470 8.67 20.20 -17.09
N LEU A 471 8.59 21.38 -17.70
CA LEU A 471 7.35 22.00 -18.18
C LEU A 471 7.51 22.33 -19.67
N GLU A 472 6.63 21.79 -20.51
CA GLU A 472 6.68 21.99 -21.98
C GLU A 472 8.08 21.78 -22.56
N TYR A 473 8.74 20.67 -22.18
CA TYR A 473 10.09 20.27 -22.63
C TYR A 473 11.27 21.10 -22.11
N ASN A 474 11.04 22.03 -21.17
CA ASN A 474 12.11 22.79 -20.53
C ASN A 474 12.24 22.42 -19.06
N ASP A 475 13.47 22.28 -18.58
CA ASP A 475 13.78 21.95 -17.20
C ASP A 475 13.94 23.20 -16.34
N TYR A 476 13.35 23.16 -15.16
CA TYR A 476 13.34 24.22 -14.16
C TYR A 476 13.69 23.68 -12.78
N PHE A 477 14.16 24.57 -11.91
CA PHE A 477 14.51 24.27 -10.53
C PHE A 477 13.74 25.21 -9.60
N MET A 478 13.20 24.68 -8.52
CA MET A 478 12.48 25.44 -7.50
C MET A 478 12.90 24.97 -6.10
N ASP A 479 13.47 25.87 -5.31
CA ASP A 479 13.77 25.60 -3.90
C ASP A 479 12.47 25.30 -3.13
N LEU A 480 12.54 24.35 -2.19
CA LEU A 480 11.50 24.10 -1.20
C LEU A 480 11.96 24.65 0.15
N TYR A 481 11.02 25.19 0.93
CA TYR A 481 11.31 25.88 2.19
C TYR A 481 10.64 25.19 3.38
N ASP A 482 11.30 25.22 4.53
CA ASP A 482 10.79 24.84 5.86
C ASP A 482 10.80 26.11 6.74
N ASP A 483 9.96 27.08 6.36
CA ASP A 483 9.86 28.43 6.92
C ASP A 483 8.50 28.71 7.58
N GLY A 484 7.60 27.73 7.62
CA GLY A 484 6.23 27.88 8.12
C GLY A 484 5.32 28.64 7.16
N ASN A 485 5.80 28.91 5.93
CA ASN A 485 5.04 29.46 4.82
C ASN A 485 5.05 28.43 3.66
N HIS A 486 4.76 28.83 2.43
CA HIS A 486 4.87 27.93 1.26
C HIS A 486 4.12 26.57 1.36
N ASN A 487 3.11 26.52 2.24
CA ASN A 487 2.36 25.31 2.58
C ASN A 487 3.24 24.16 3.10
N ASP A 488 4.23 24.46 3.94
CA ASP A 488 5.14 23.44 4.48
C ASP A 488 4.69 22.90 5.85
N GLY A 489 4.14 23.72 6.75
CA GLY A 489 3.81 23.28 8.11
C GLY A 489 4.23 24.31 9.14
N GLU A 490 4.82 23.86 10.24
CA GLU A 490 5.48 24.74 11.21
C GLU A 490 6.95 24.92 10.83
N ALA A 491 7.49 26.12 10.96
CA ALA A 491 8.89 26.36 10.64
C ALA A 491 9.84 25.46 11.46
N GLY A 492 10.72 24.74 10.77
CA GLY A 492 11.69 23.82 11.34
C GLY A 492 11.17 22.41 11.62
N ASP A 493 10.02 22.02 11.07
CA ASP A 493 9.42 20.69 11.26
C ASP A 493 9.92 19.64 10.24
N LEU A 494 10.87 20.03 9.37
CA LEU A 494 11.47 19.23 8.30
C LEU A 494 10.48 18.82 7.19
N ILE A 495 9.38 19.55 7.09
CA ILE A 495 8.51 19.54 5.92
C ILE A 495 8.92 20.72 5.05
N TYR A 496 9.19 20.45 3.78
CA TYR A 496 9.65 21.45 2.83
C TYR A 496 8.59 21.65 1.75
N GLY A 497 8.11 22.88 1.57
CA GLY A 497 7.02 23.22 0.65
C GLY A 497 7.39 24.34 -0.33
N ASN A 498 6.80 24.31 -1.53
CA ASN A 498 6.69 25.44 -2.46
C ASN A 498 5.64 25.16 -3.54
N SER A 499 5.36 26.14 -4.41
CA SER A 499 4.36 26.04 -5.47
C SER A 499 4.92 26.40 -6.84
N VAL A 500 4.73 25.51 -7.80
CA VAL A 500 4.94 25.81 -9.22
C VAL A 500 3.77 26.65 -9.70
N ASN A 501 4.05 27.90 -10.09
CA ASN A 501 3.05 28.89 -10.47
C ASN A 501 3.06 29.14 -11.99
N ASN A 502 1.97 29.73 -12.51
CA ASN A 502 1.81 30.09 -13.92
C ASN A 502 1.92 28.88 -14.87
N ILE A 503 1.49 27.70 -14.44
CA ILE A 503 1.44 26.50 -15.29
C ILE A 503 0.41 26.78 -16.41
N PRO A 504 0.80 26.71 -17.70
CA PRO A 504 -0.16 26.83 -18.79
C PRO A 504 -1.24 25.75 -18.69
N LEU A 505 -2.49 26.10 -18.97
CA LEU A 505 -3.63 25.16 -18.82
C LEU A 505 -3.46 23.90 -19.68
N SER A 506 -2.79 24.01 -20.83
CA SER A 506 -2.49 22.91 -21.74
C SER A 506 -1.20 22.14 -21.43
N ALA A 507 -0.43 22.57 -20.44
CA ALA A 507 0.88 22.00 -20.15
C ALA A 507 0.80 20.88 -19.10
N SER A 508 1.32 19.71 -19.45
CA SER A 508 1.75 18.73 -18.47
C SER A 508 3.12 19.11 -17.89
N LEU A 509 3.40 18.64 -16.69
CA LEU A 509 4.70 18.76 -16.04
C LEU A 509 5.14 17.42 -15.48
N SER A 510 6.43 17.19 -15.35
CA SER A 510 6.96 16.10 -14.52
C SER A 510 7.93 16.65 -13.49
N TYR A 511 7.97 16.09 -12.28
CA TYR A 511 8.88 16.59 -11.24
C TYR A 511 9.50 15.50 -10.38
N GLN A 512 10.68 15.80 -9.83
CA GLN A 512 11.39 15.01 -8.84
C GLN A 512 11.94 15.95 -7.77
N ILE A 513 12.09 15.47 -6.54
CA ILE A 513 12.63 16.28 -5.45
C ILE A 513 14.02 15.78 -5.11
N ASN A 514 14.97 16.70 -5.00
CA ASN A 514 16.30 16.45 -4.47
C ASN A 514 16.40 16.99 -3.05
N VAL A 515 17.03 16.22 -2.17
CA VAL A 515 17.57 16.71 -0.91
C VAL A 515 19.08 16.51 -0.90
N SER A 516 19.82 17.51 -0.45
CA SER A 516 21.28 17.46 -0.33
C SER A 516 21.78 18.06 0.98
N ASP A 517 22.83 17.47 1.54
CA ASP A 517 23.52 18.01 2.71
C ASP A 517 24.82 18.75 2.34
N ASN A 518 25.43 19.40 3.33
CA ASN A 518 26.70 20.11 3.18
C ASN A 518 27.93 19.19 3.03
N LEU A 519 27.76 17.87 3.13
CA LEU A 519 28.79 16.86 2.90
C LEU A 519 28.75 16.35 1.45
N GLY A 520 27.77 16.79 0.65
CA GLY A 520 27.57 16.39 -0.74
C GLY A 520 26.77 15.10 -0.90
N ASN A 521 26.17 14.57 0.17
CA ASN A 521 25.25 13.45 0.05
C ASN A 521 23.91 13.95 -0.50
N GLN A 522 23.30 13.15 -1.38
CA GLN A 522 22.05 13.51 -2.02
C GLN A 522 21.08 12.31 -2.10
N GLN A 523 19.79 12.62 -2.13
CA GLN A 523 18.76 11.67 -2.50
C GLN A 523 17.75 12.36 -3.42
N PHE A 524 17.30 11.61 -4.42
CA PHE A 524 16.17 12.01 -5.26
C PHE A 524 14.95 11.13 -4.98
N LEU A 525 13.77 11.73 -4.88
CA LEU A 525 12.50 11.01 -4.74
C LEU A 525 11.36 11.68 -5.55
N PRO A 526 10.51 10.91 -6.26
CA PRO A 526 10.65 9.46 -6.50
C PRO A 526 11.84 9.20 -7.42
N CYS A 527 12.40 7.99 -7.49
CA CYS A 527 13.55 7.75 -8.38
C CYS A 527 13.23 7.96 -9.88
N ILE A 528 11.94 7.91 -10.23
CA ILE A 528 11.39 8.29 -11.53
C ILE A 528 10.55 9.55 -11.28
N PRO A 529 10.67 10.62 -12.09
CA PRO A 529 9.85 11.81 -11.94
C PRO A 529 8.35 11.51 -11.94
N VAL A 530 7.60 12.15 -11.05
CA VAL A 530 6.13 12.14 -11.05
C VAL A 530 5.65 12.90 -12.26
N PHE A 531 4.79 12.30 -13.07
CA PHE A 531 4.08 13.02 -14.13
C PHE A 531 2.79 13.65 -13.56
N VAL A 532 2.56 14.91 -13.88
CA VAL A 532 1.35 15.65 -13.54
C VAL A 532 0.76 16.25 -14.82
N PRO A 533 -0.49 15.93 -15.16
CA PRO A 533 -1.10 16.31 -16.43
C PRO A 533 -1.50 17.79 -16.53
N ALA A 534 -1.94 18.19 -17.73
CA ALA A 534 -2.52 19.50 -18.01
C ALA A 534 -3.88 19.72 -17.31
N TYR A 535 -4.22 20.97 -17.00
CA TYR A 535 -5.47 21.28 -16.30
C TYR A 535 -6.68 21.26 -17.25
N GLY A 536 -7.74 20.54 -16.87
CA GLY A 536 -9.01 20.55 -17.59
C GLY A 536 -8.99 19.78 -18.90
N SER A 537 -8.16 18.75 -19.03
CA SER A 537 -8.37 17.77 -20.11
C SER A 537 -9.68 17.03 -19.83
N ASP A 538 -10.77 17.43 -20.51
CA ASP A 538 -12.03 16.65 -20.55
C ASP A 538 -11.82 15.25 -21.18
N THR A 539 -10.67 15.01 -21.81
CA THR A 539 -10.15 13.68 -22.08
C THR A 539 -9.51 13.15 -20.79
N PRO A 540 -10.14 12.16 -20.12
CA PRO A 540 -9.54 11.54 -18.95
C PRO A 540 -8.22 10.88 -19.35
N LEU A 541 -7.26 10.81 -18.42
CA LEU A 541 -5.91 10.30 -18.70
C LEU A 541 -5.90 8.79 -18.74
N LEU A 542 -6.61 8.25 -19.72
CA LEU A 542 -6.84 6.85 -19.91
C LEU A 542 -5.97 6.40 -21.09
N PHE A 543 -4.92 5.65 -20.80
CA PHE A 543 -3.92 5.26 -21.78
C PHE A 543 -4.07 3.80 -22.15
N ILE A 544 -3.86 3.49 -23.43
CA ILE A 544 -3.47 2.14 -23.83
C ILE A 544 -2.05 1.97 -23.34
N ASN A 545 -1.87 1.15 -22.31
CA ASN A 545 -0.62 1.10 -21.57
C ASN A 545 0.29 0.00 -22.09
N GLU A 546 -0.27 -1.17 -22.37
CA GLU A 546 0.42 -2.34 -22.88
C GLU A 546 -0.57 -3.23 -23.62
N PHE A 547 -0.13 -3.97 -24.64
CA PHE A 547 -0.99 -4.97 -25.27
C PHE A 547 -0.15 -6.13 -25.84
N MET A 548 -0.82 -7.26 -26.07
CA MET A 548 -0.22 -8.42 -26.72
C MET A 548 -1.19 -8.97 -27.77
N ALA A 549 -0.81 -8.87 -29.04
CA ALA A 549 -1.61 -9.35 -30.18
C ALA A 549 -1.33 -10.82 -30.56
N SER A 550 -0.54 -11.53 -29.75
CA SER A 550 -0.31 -12.97 -29.88
C SER A 550 0.17 -13.54 -28.55
N ASN A 551 -0.77 -14.02 -27.74
CA ASN A 551 -0.51 -14.65 -26.45
C ASN A 551 -0.58 -16.19 -26.56
N ASP A 552 0.42 -16.90 -26.04
CA ASP A 552 0.44 -18.37 -26.04
C ASP A 552 0.79 -18.92 -24.64
N THR A 553 1.63 -18.22 -23.88
CA THR A 553 2.06 -18.66 -22.55
C THR A 553 2.07 -17.58 -21.47
N THR A 554 1.87 -16.31 -21.83
CA THR A 554 2.10 -15.17 -20.91
C THR A 554 1.08 -15.12 -19.78
N ILE A 555 -0.21 -14.99 -20.10
CA ILE A 555 -1.29 -14.89 -19.11
C ILE A 555 -2.55 -15.54 -19.70
N ALA A 556 -3.27 -16.33 -18.90
CA ALA A 556 -4.53 -16.94 -19.32
C ALA A 556 -5.72 -16.14 -18.78
N ASP A 557 -6.83 -16.15 -19.53
CA ASP A 557 -8.12 -15.67 -19.05
C ASP A 557 -8.72 -16.59 -17.98
N GLU A 558 -9.88 -16.21 -17.42
CA GLU A 558 -10.59 -16.97 -16.39
C GLU A 558 -11.04 -18.37 -16.84
N THR A 559 -11.01 -18.63 -18.15
CA THR A 559 -11.34 -19.94 -18.75
C THR A 559 -10.09 -20.79 -19.03
N GLY A 560 -8.90 -20.25 -18.75
CA GLY A 560 -7.61 -20.90 -18.99
C GLY A 560 -7.09 -20.75 -20.43
N ASN A 561 -7.65 -19.84 -21.24
CA ASN A 561 -7.19 -19.59 -22.61
C ASN A 561 -6.21 -18.41 -22.67
N TYR A 562 -5.21 -18.51 -23.54
CA TYR A 562 -4.24 -17.43 -23.79
C TYR A 562 -4.77 -16.49 -24.88
N ALA A 563 -5.70 -15.62 -24.51
CA ALA A 563 -6.27 -14.62 -25.40
C ALA A 563 -5.30 -13.45 -25.63
N ASP A 564 -5.41 -12.79 -26.78
CA ASP A 564 -4.77 -11.49 -27.00
C ASP A 564 -5.38 -10.49 -26.02
N TRP A 565 -4.62 -9.49 -25.58
CA TRP A 565 -5.08 -8.59 -24.52
C TRP A 565 -4.62 -7.16 -24.72
N ILE A 566 -5.40 -6.23 -24.16
CA ILE A 566 -5.15 -4.79 -24.11
C ILE A 566 -5.23 -4.37 -22.65
N GLU A 567 -4.19 -3.71 -22.15
CA GLU A 567 -4.19 -3.06 -20.84
C GLU A 567 -4.44 -1.56 -20.99
N VAL A 568 -5.34 -1.06 -20.16
CA VAL A 568 -5.66 0.35 -20.04
C VAL A 568 -5.22 0.86 -18.66
N TYR A 569 -4.54 2.00 -18.63
CA TYR A 569 -4.02 2.64 -17.42
C TYR A 569 -4.73 3.97 -17.17
N ASN A 570 -5.14 4.22 -15.93
CA ASN A 570 -5.59 5.53 -15.48
C ASN A 570 -4.39 6.33 -14.91
N GLY A 571 -3.91 7.32 -15.65
CA GLY A 571 -2.90 8.28 -15.20
C GLY A 571 -3.45 9.59 -14.63
N ASP A 572 -4.75 9.64 -14.35
CA ASP A 572 -5.42 10.74 -13.67
C ASP A 572 -5.24 10.65 -12.16
N ASP A 573 -5.50 11.76 -11.45
CA ASP A 573 -5.45 11.82 -9.99
C ASP A 573 -6.78 11.41 -9.32
N GLU A 574 -7.81 11.16 -10.14
CA GLU A 574 -9.13 10.68 -9.74
C GLU A 574 -9.53 9.40 -10.50
N ALA A 575 -10.53 8.67 -9.98
CA ALA A 575 -11.08 7.50 -10.64
C ALA A 575 -11.80 7.87 -11.95
N ILE A 576 -11.62 7.06 -13.00
CA ILE A 576 -12.25 7.24 -14.31
C ILE A 576 -13.36 6.20 -14.48
N TRP A 577 -14.59 6.65 -14.73
CA TRP A 577 -15.66 5.77 -15.20
C TRP A 577 -15.38 5.26 -16.63
N LEU A 578 -15.29 3.93 -16.78
CA LEU A 578 -15.05 3.27 -18.07
C LEU A 578 -16.33 3.01 -18.86
N GLY A 579 -17.48 2.87 -18.21
CA GLY A 579 -18.73 2.43 -18.85
C GLY A 579 -19.25 3.34 -19.97
N ASN A 580 -18.73 4.56 -20.14
CA ASN A 580 -19.03 5.45 -21.27
C ASN A 580 -17.87 5.62 -22.27
N LYS A 581 -16.88 4.71 -22.23
CA LYS A 581 -15.73 4.66 -23.13
C LYS A 581 -15.81 3.45 -24.06
N PHE A 582 -15.12 3.54 -25.19
CA PHE A 582 -15.14 2.52 -26.23
C PHE A 582 -13.71 2.11 -26.61
N LEU A 583 -13.46 0.80 -26.71
CA LEU A 583 -12.26 0.26 -27.36
C LEU A 583 -12.56 -0.13 -28.81
N THR A 584 -11.56 0.05 -29.66
CA THR A 584 -11.59 -0.39 -31.05
C THR A 584 -10.21 -0.85 -31.52
N ASP A 585 -10.19 -1.71 -32.53
CA ASP A 585 -9.02 -2.11 -33.31
C ASP A 585 -8.94 -1.37 -34.67
N ASN A 586 -9.82 -0.40 -34.89
CA ASN A 586 -9.97 0.39 -36.11
C ASN A 586 -10.38 1.81 -35.75
N LEU A 587 -9.51 2.79 -35.99
CA LEU A 587 -9.73 4.18 -35.57
C LEU A 587 -10.86 4.89 -36.33
N ASP A 588 -11.29 4.35 -37.48
CA ASP A 588 -12.47 4.84 -38.21
C ASP A 588 -13.80 4.37 -37.56
N ASN A 589 -13.73 3.43 -36.61
CA ASN A 589 -14.88 2.87 -35.90
C ASN A 589 -14.80 3.18 -34.40
N THR A 590 -15.23 4.37 -34.01
CA THR A 590 -14.98 4.94 -32.69
C THR A 590 -15.87 4.39 -31.57
N ASP A 591 -16.92 3.63 -31.87
CA ASP A 591 -17.87 3.06 -30.91
C ASP A 591 -17.93 1.51 -30.95
N LYS A 592 -16.85 0.86 -31.41
CA LYS A 592 -16.82 -0.59 -31.71
C LYS A 592 -17.19 -1.48 -30.52
N TRP A 593 -16.61 -1.28 -29.35
CA TRP A 593 -16.89 -2.05 -28.13
C TRP A 593 -16.93 -1.15 -26.91
N GLN A 594 -18.09 -1.06 -26.26
CA GLN A 594 -18.25 -0.33 -25.00
C GLN A 594 -17.52 -1.07 -23.87
N MET A 595 -16.68 -0.36 -23.14
CA MET A 595 -16.03 -0.87 -21.93
C MET A 595 -17.05 -1.14 -20.81
N PRO A 596 -16.73 -1.98 -19.82
CA PRO A 596 -17.65 -2.31 -18.74
C PRO A 596 -17.94 -1.14 -17.79
N ASP A 597 -19.10 -1.23 -17.13
CA ASP A 597 -19.58 -0.28 -16.12
C ASP A 597 -18.78 -0.37 -14.81
N VAL A 598 -17.54 0.09 -14.85
CA VAL A 598 -16.59 0.08 -13.73
C VAL A 598 -15.84 1.41 -13.62
N GLU A 599 -15.47 1.79 -12.39
CA GLU A 599 -14.51 2.88 -12.12
C GLU A 599 -13.10 2.31 -12.12
N LEU A 600 -12.22 2.87 -12.95
CA LEU A 600 -10.79 2.60 -12.91
C LEU A 600 -10.13 3.65 -12.03
N GLU A 601 -9.65 3.26 -10.85
CA GLU A 601 -9.01 4.17 -9.89
C GLU A 601 -7.77 4.87 -10.46
N ALA A 602 -7.44 6.04 -9.92
CA ALA A 602 -6.19 6.75 -10.20
C ALA A 602 -4.98 5.82 -10.03
N GLY A 603 -4.11 5.76 -11.03
CA GLY A 603 -2.96 4.84 -11.06
C GLY A 603 -3.31 3.37 -11.35
N GLY A 604 -4.58 3.01 -11.53
CA GLY A 604 -5.05 1.65 -11.75
C GLY A 604 -4.92 1.15 -13.19
N PHE A 605 -4.95 -0.17 -13.36
CA PHE A 605 -4.90 -0.87 -14.65
C PHE A 605 -6.16 -1.72 -14.86
N ALA A 606 -6.64 -1.80 -16.10
CA ALA A 606 -7.71 -2.69 -16.51
C ALA A 606 -7.26 -3.52 -17.72
N LEU A 607 -7.36 -4.85 -17.60
CA LEU A 607 -7.01 -5.78 -18.66
C LEU A 607 -8.27 -6.21 -19.42
N PHE A 608 -8.22 -6.16 -20.75
CA PHE A 608 -9.30 -6.56 -21.64
C PHE A 608 -8.84 -7.66 -22.59
N TRP A 609 -9.56 -8.78 -22.61
CA TRP A 609 -9.29 -9.90 -23.50
C TRP A 609 -9.83 -9.59 -24.90
N ALA A 610 -8.94 -9.31 -25.84
CA ALA A 610 -9.26 -9.07 -27.24
C ALA A 610 -9.42 -10.40 -27.98
N ASP A 611 -10.49 -11.14 -27.68
CA ASP A 611 -10.69 -12.51 -28.18
C ASP A 611 -11.89 -12.70 -29.12
N GLY A 612 -12.71 -11.66 -29.30
CA GLY A 612 -13.93 -11.68 -30.10
C GLY A 612 -15.09 -12.44 -29.44
N LYS A 613 -15.05 -12.68 -28.12
CA LYS A 613 -16.03 -13.50 -27.38
C LYS A 613 -16.63 -12.74 -26.19
N PRO A 614 -17.42 -11.68 -26.43
CA PRO A 614 -17.99 -10.86 -25.36
C PRO A 614 -19.03 -11.60 -24.48
N HIS A 615 -19.40 -12.84 -24.84
CA HIS A 615 -20.28 -13.68 -24.05
C HIS A 615 -19.58 -14.39 -22.88
N LEU A 616 -18.24 -14.35 -22.81
CA LEU A 616 -17.46 -14.96 -21.73
C LEU A 616 -17.43 -14.07 -20.48
N GLY A 617 -17.44 -12.75 -20.64
CA GLY A 617 -17.46 -11.81 -19.53
C GLY A 617 -17.36 -10.35 -19.95
N PRO A 618 -17.56 -9.41 -19.01
CA PRO A 618 -17.53 -7.96 -19.27
C PRO A 618 -16.17 -7.42 -19.72
N TYR A 619 -15.08 -8.19 -19.52
CA TYR A 619 -13.72 -7.83 -19.96
C TYR A 619 -13.32 -8.45 -21.31
N HIS A 620 -14.21 -9.23 -21.96
CA HIS A 620 -13.97 -9.81 -23.28
C HIS A 620 -14.51 -8.91 -24.39
N THR A 621 -13.64 -8.50 -25.31
CA THR A 621 -14.04 -7.59 -26.40
C THR A 621 -14.78 -8.34 -27.50
N ASN A 622 -15.49 -7.59 -28.35
CA ASN A 622 -16.14 -8.14 -29.55
C ASN A 622 -15.21 -8.24 -30.76
N PHE A 623 -13.90 -8.03 -30.57
CA PHE A 623 -12.89 -8.04 -31.61
C PHE A 623 -11.62 -8.77 -31.17
N LYS A 624 -10.70 -8.99 -32.11
CA LYS A 624 -9.45 -9.69 -31.86
C LYS A 624 -8.29 -8.89 -32.41
N LEU A 625 -7.13 -8.98 -31.76
CA LEU A 625 -5.95 -8.30 -32.26
C LEU A 625 -5.26 -9.05 -33.41
N SER A 626 -4.81 -8.31 -34.42
CA SER A 626 -4.01 -8.82 -35.54
C SER A 626 -2.53 -8.87 -35.17
N LYS A 627 -1.93 -10.07 -35.20
CA LYS A 627 -0.48 -10.26 -35.08
C LYS A 627 0.30 -9.54 -36.20
N SER A 628 -0.29 -9.29 -37.37
CA SER A 628 0.40 -8.63 -38.49
C SER A 628 0.45 -7.10 -38.38
N GLY A 629 -0.22 -6.51 -37.39
CA GLY A 629 -0.33 -5.08 -37.18
C GLY A 629 -1.70 -4.53 -37.60
N GLU A 630 -2.17 -3.54 -36.85
CA GLU A 630 -3.42 -2.79 -37.01
C GLU A 630 -3.43 -1.59 -36.05
N GLU A 631 -4.61 -1.12 -35.63
CA GLU A 631 -4.79 0.02 -34.74
C GLU A 631 -5.40 -0.42 -33.41
N ILE A 632 -5.22 0.38 -32.36
CA ILE A 632 -5.99 0.28 -31.11
C ILE A 632 -6.35 1.70 -30.68
N GLY A 633 -7.61 1.93 -30.31
CA GLY A 633 -8.07 3.24 -29.86
C GLY A 633 -9.03 3.17 -28.68
N ILE A 634 -8.97 4.20 -27.84
CA ILE A 634 -9.94 4.51 -26.78
C ILE A 634 -10.68 5.78 -27.19
N PHE A 635 -12.01 5.73 -27.19
CA PHE A 635 -12.86 6.86 -27.54
C PHE A 635 -13.90 7.14 -26.45
N SER A 636 -14.33 8.41 -26.36
CA SER A 636 -15.47 8.82 -25.55
C SER A 636 -16.80 8.50 -26.23
N GLU A 637 -17.91 8.56 -25.48
CA GLU A 637 -19.28 8.44 -26.00
C GLU A 637 -19.63 9.43 -27.12
N LEU A 638 -18.89 10.54 -27.25
CA LEU A 638 -19.08 11.53 -28.30
C LEU A 638 -18.22 11.26 -29.54
N GLY A 639 -17.45 10.17 -29.55
CA GLY A 639 -16.53 9.79 -30.62
C GLY A 639 -15.20 10.57 -30.60
N THR A 640 -14.88 11.25 -29.49
CA THR A 640 -13.59 11.94 -29.32
C THR A 640 -12.51 10.93 -28.94
N SER A 641 -11.37 10.95 -29.64
CA SER A 641 -10.20 10.12 -29.31
C SER A 641 -9.65 10.51 -27.93
N ILE A 642 -9.47 9.52 -27.05
CA ILE A 642 -8.85 9.68 -25.73
C ILE A 642 -7.39 9.24 -25.79
N ASP A 643 -7.13 8.03 -26.28
CA ASP A 643 -5.80 7.54 -26.61
C ASP A 643 -5.88 6.61 -27.81
N GLY A 644 -4.78 6.42 -28.51
CA GLY A 644 -4.72 5.52 -29.66
C GLY A 644 -3.31 5.33 -30.17
N LEU A 645 -3.08 4.17 -30.76
CA LEU A 645 -1.87 3.88 -31.49
C LEU A 645 -2.16 3.04 -32.72
N SER A 646 -1.17 3.00 -33.60
CA SER A 646 -1.10 2.02 -34.67
C SER A 646 0.20 1.24 -34.55
N TYR A 647 0.14 -0.07 -34.76
CA TYR A 647 1.24 -0.97 -34.48
C TYR A 647 1.52 -1.93 -35.64
N GLY A 648 2.78 -2.33 -35.78
CA GLY A 648 3.23 -3.26 -36.82
C GLY A 648 3.17 -4.73 -36.39
N SER A 649 3.83 -5.62 -37.15
CA SER A 649 3.89 -7.04 -36.81
C SER A 649 4.37 -7.29 -35.38
N GLN A 650 3.66 -8.16 -34.66
CA GLN A 650 3.94 -8.55 -33.28
C GLN A 650 4.56 -9.95 -33.21
N SER A 651 5.32 -10.19 -32.15
CA SER A 651 5.88 -11.50 -31.81
C SER A 651 4.99 -12.18 -30.77
N THR A 652 4.97 -13.51 -30.77
CA THR A 652 4.24 -14.27 -29.75
C THR A 652 4.91 -14.09 -28.38
N ASP A 653 4.11 -13.88 -27.34
CA ASP A 653 4.54 -13.65 -25.95
C ASP A 653 5.51 -12.46 -25.76
N ILE A 654 5.46 -11.49 -26.67
CA ILE A 654 6.13 -10.19 -26.53
C ILE A 654 5.05 -9.14 -26.64
N SER A 655 4.85 -8.37 -25.58
CA SER A 655 3.90 -7.27 -25.56
C SER A 655 4.56 -5.97 -26.03
N TYR A 656 3.74 -5.02 -26.46
CA TYR A 656 4.15 -3.69 -26.84
C TYR A 656 3.46 -2.70 -25.91
N GLY A 657 4.22 -1.83 -25.26
CA GLY A 657 3.68 -0.95 -24.21
C GLY A 657 4.47 0.34 -24.03
N ARG A 658 3.89 1.26 -23.26
CA ARG A 658 4.47 2.55 -22.89
C ARG A 658 5.49 2.37 -21.78
N LEU A 659 6.60 3.10 -21.82
CA LEU A 659 7.59 3.09 -20.76
C LEU A 659 8.10 4.50 -20.43
N PRO A 660 7.78 5.04 -19.23
CA PRO A 660 6.92 4.47 -18.17
C PRO A 660 5.42 4.48 -18.54
N ASN A 661 4.54 4.05 -17.62
CA ASN A 661 3.08 4.06 -17.84
C ASN A 661 2.58 5.43 -18.34
N GLY A 662 1.66 5.41 -19.32
CA GLY A 662 1.09 6.64 -19.88
C GLY A 662 2.08 7.53 -20.66
N ASP A 663 3.37 7.17 -20.75
CA ASP A 663 4.37 7.93 -21.50
C ASP A 663 4.21 7.73 -23.02
N ASN A 664 4.74 8.64 -23.83
CA ASN A 664 4.72 8.53 -25.29
C ASN A 664 5.76 7.56 -25.87
N ASN A 665 6.68 7.05 -25.04
CA ASN A 665 7.70 6.11 -25.46
C ASN A 665 7.19 4.66 -25.46
N TRP A 666 7.05 4.08 -26.65
CA TRP A 666 6.65 2.67 -26.81
C TRP A 666 7.85 1.73 -27.02
N ILE A 667 7.86 0.61 -26.30
CA ILE A 667 8.89 -0.44 -26.35
C ILE A 667 8.27 -1.84 -26.39
N LEU A 668 9.05 -2.83 -26.85
CA LEU A 668 8.70 -4.24 -26.78
C LEU A 668 9.17 -4.83 -25.45
N PHE A 669 8.26 -5.53 -24.76
CA PHE A 669 8.50 -6.19 -23.49
C PHE A 669 8.66 -7.69 -23.71
N THR A 670 9.87 -8.20 -23.49
CA THR A 670 10.10 -9.66 -23.41
C THR A 670 9.66 -10.27 -22.07
N LYS A 671 9.33 -9.41 -21.10
CA LYS A 671 8.66 -9.74 -19.85
C LYS A 671 7.45 -8.81 -19.71
N PRO A 672 6.29 -9.23 -20.23
CA PRO A 672 5.06 -8.43 -20.18
C PRO A 672 4.64 -8.10 -18.74
N THR A 673 3.92 -7.00 -18.56
CA THR A 673 3.48 -6.51 -17.24
C THR A 673 1.97 -6.31 -17.11
N PRO A 674 1.12 -7.28 -17.55
CA PRO A 674 -0.32 -7.14 -17.43
C PRO A 674 -0.75 -6.98 -15.96
N GLY A 675 -1.60 -5.99 -15.68
CA GLY A 675 -2.05 -5.57 -14.37
C GLY A 675 -1.01 -4.80 -13.56
N SER A 676 0.08 -4.31 -14.17
CA SER A 676 1.24 -3.77 -13.43
C SER A 676 1.92 -2.61 -14.15
N SER A 677 2.70 -1.83 -13.40
CA SER A 677 3.45 -0.70 -13.94
C SER A 677 4.58 -1.11 -14.89
N ASN A 678 4.61 -0.50 -16.07
CA ASN A 678 5.72 -0.49 -17.01
C ASN A 678 6.91 0.30 -16.44
N MET A 679 7.97 -0.40 -16.01
CA MET A 679 9.16 0.19 -15.38
C MET A 679 10.43 0.04 -16.25
N PRO A 680 11.42 0.96 -16.18
CA PRO A 680 12.54 1.05 -17.13
C PRO A 680 13.47 -0.17 -17.25
N ASN A 681 13.30 -1.18 -16.40
CA ASN A 681 14.13 -2.38 -16.35
C ASN A 681 13.46 -3.59 -17.04
N ALA A 682 12.36 -3.38 -17.76
CA ALA A 682 11.89 -4.34 -18.74
C ALA A 682 12.98 -4.60 -19.78
N ILE A 683 13.26 -5.86 -20.09
CA ILE A 683 14.30 -6.22 -21.06
C ILE A 683 13.78 -5.82 -22.45
N VAL A 684 14.26 -4.67 -22.92
CA VAL A 684 13.98 -4.09 -24.24
C VAL A 684 14.69 -4.91 -25.31
N GLU A 685 13.97 -5.42 -26.30
CA GLU A 685 14.62 -5.86 -27.53
C GLU A 685 15.18 -4.61 -28.24
N ASP A 686 16.49 -4.60 -28.49
CA ASP A 686 17.19 -3.49 -29.11
C ASP A 686 16.53 -3.09 -30.44
N LYS A 687 16.00 -1.84 -30.51
CA LYS A 687 15.47 -1.22 -31.74
C LYS A 687 16.51 -1.17 -32.88
N SER A 688 17.78 -1.51 -32.64
CA SER A 688 18.84 -1.55 -33.66
C SER A 688 18.60 -2.52 -34.83
N LYS A 689 17.64 -3.45 -34.73
CA LYS A 689 17.10 -4.18 -35.90
C LYS A 689 15.96 -3.42 -36.58
N LEU A 690 16.16 -2.14 -36.91
CA LEU A 690 15.18 -1.32 -37.64
C LEU A 690 14.89 -1.91 -39.02
N SER A 691 13.80 -2.66 -39.11
CA SER A 691 13.04 -2.85 -40.33
C SER A 691 11.75 -2.05 -40.17
N PHE A 692 11.44 -1.15 -41.11
CA PHE A 692 10.19 -0.40 -41.09
C PHE A 692 9.08 -1.26 -41.70
N GLU A 693 7.86 -1.17 -41.19
CA GLU A 693 6.66 -1.74 -41.82
C GLU A 693 5.75 -0.61 -42.29
N VAL A 694 4.84 -0.94 -43.23
CA VAL A 694 3.79 -0.05 -43.69
C VAL A 694 2.43 -0.70 -43.54
N TYR A 695 1.47 0.07 -43.02
CA TYR A 695 0.13 -0.41 -42.71
C TYR A 695 -0.90 0.75 -42.83
N PRO A 696 -2.21 0.48 -43.01
CA PRO A 696 -2.77 -0.83 -43.34
C PRO A 696 -2.24 -1.30 -44.70
N ASN A 697 -1.97 -2.61 -44.83
CA ASN A 697 -1.44 -3.17 -46.06
C ASN A 697 -2.01 -4.59 -46.26
N PRO A 698 -3.06 -4.76 -47.08
CA PRO A 698 -3.50 -3.84 -48.12
C PRO A 698 -4.20 -2.56 -47.62
N VAL A 699 -4.00 -1.44 -48.31
CA VAL A 699 -4.62 -0.15 -48.01
C VAL A 699 -6.04 -0.14 -48.57
N SER A 700 -7.04 0.03 -47.71
CA SER A 700 -8.45 0.25 -48.09
C SER A 700 -8.88 1.72 -47.96
N GLY A 701 -8.13 2.54 -47.22
CA GLY A 701 -8.35 3.97 -47.03
C GLY A 701 -7.41 4.85 -47.87
N HIS A 702 -7.24 6.10 -47.44
CA HIS A 702 -6.35 7.07 -48.11
C HIS A 702 -5.01 7.27 -47.41
N THR A 703 -4.82 6.71 -46.21
CA THR A 703 -3.64 6.97 -45.39
C THR A 703 -2.87 5.67 -45.15
N VAL A 704 -1.54 5.77 -45.24
CA VAL A 704 -0.59 4.70 -44.93
C VAL A 704 0.37 5.23 -43.89
N TYR A 705 0.60 4.44 -42.85
CA TYR A 705 1.47 4.76 -41.74
C TYR A 705 2.73 3.90 -41.79
N PHE A 706 3.81 4.42 -41.23
CA PHE A 706 5.10 3.75 -41.08
C PHE A 706 5.36 3.50 -39.60
N THR A 707 5.93 2.35 -39.24
CA THR A 707 6.32 2.05 -37.85
C THR A 707 7.41 2.97 -37.29
N SER A 708 8.06 3.75 -38.15
CA SER A 708 9.04 4.77 -37.78
C SER A 708 9.17 5.77 -38.92
N GLY A 709 9.50 7.03 -38.63
CA GLY A 709 9.84 8.00 -39.67
C GLY A 709 11.05 7.53 -40.50
N ILE A 710 10.89 7.43 -41.82
CA ILE A 710 11.97 6.99 -42.71
C ILE A 710 12.22 7.95 -43.87
N ASN A 711 13.49 8.04 -44.29
CA ASN A 711 13.83 8.58 -45.59
C ASN A 711 13.60 7.50 -46.64
N CYS A 712 12.66 7.71 -47.56
CA CYS A 712 12.27 6.68 -48.52
C CYS A 712 11.91 7.21 -49.91
N ARG A 713 11.90 6.27 -50.87
CA ARG A 713 11.41 6.43 -52.24
C ARG A 713 10.40 5.33 -52.54
N ILE A 714 9.33 5.64 -53.25
CA ILE A 714 8.28 4.68 -53.60
C ILE A 714 8.23 4.52 -55.11
N PHE A 715 8.17 3.27 -55.57
CA PHE A 715 8.14 2.90 -56.97
C PHE A 715 6.87 2.13 -57.31
N ASN A 716 6.27 2.38 -58.47
CA ASN A 716 5.22 1.52 -59.01
C ASN A 716 5.80 0.26 -59.68
N THR A 717 4.95 -0.64 -60.17
CA THR A 717 5.38 -1.90 -60.82
C THR A 717 6.16 -1.71 -62.12
N SER A 718 6.06 -0.56 -62.78
CA SER A 718 6.91 -0.20 -63.94
C SER A 718 8.29 0.34 -63.56
N GLY A 719 8.57 0.49 -62.26
CA GLY A 719 9.85 1.02 -61.76
C GLY A 719 9.95 2.55 -61.79
N GLU A 720 8.84 3.25 -62.03
CA GLU A 720 8.77 4.70 -61.93
C GLU A 720 8.67 5.12 -60.46
N GLN A 721 9.48 6.10 -60.06
CA GLN A 721 9.41 6.69 -58.72
C GLN A 721 8.20 7.62 -58.64
N VAL A 722 7.24 7.27 -57.80
CA VAL A 722 6.01 8.05 -57.59
C VAL A 722 6.10 8.99 -56.38
N PHE A 723 7.06 8.76 -55.47
CA PHE A 723 7.25 9.58 -54.28
C PHE A 723 8.67 9.49 -53.72
N SER A 724 9.10 10.56 -53.04
CA SER A 724 10.29 10.59 -52.20
C SER A 724 10.08 11.56 -51.04
N GLY A 725 10.52 11.20 -49.83
CA GLY A 725 10.40 12.06 -48.66
C GLY A 725 11.41 11.69 -47.57
N ASN A 726 11.62 12.64 -46.65
CA ASN A 726 12.45 12.47 -45.47
C ASN A 726 11.57 12.37 -44.21
N GLU A 727 11.98 11.55 -43.25
CA GLU A 727 11.24 11.26 -42.01
C GLU A 727 9.74 10.97 -42.21
N VAL A 728 9.41 10.23 -43.26
CA VAL A 728 8.03 9.90 -43.62
C VAL A 728 7.47 8.91 -42.60
N SER A 729 6.53 9.36 -41.78
CA SER A 729 5.77 8.56 -40.81
C SER A 729 4.34 8.29 -41.27
N VAL A 730 3.81 9.14 -42.17
CA VAL A 730 2.46 9.05 -42.74
C VAL A 730 2.52 9.41 -44.23
N LEU A 731 1.75 8.70 -45.05
CA LEU A 731 1.65 8.88 -46.50
C LEU A 731 0.18 8.89 -46.93
N ASP A 732 -0.24 9.99 -47.55
CA ASP A 732 -1.51 10.07 -48.25
C ASP A 732 -1.39 9.41 -49.64
N VAL A 733 -2.18 8.37 -49.87
CA VAL A 733 -2.24 7.60 -51.11
C VAL A 733 -3.53 7.83 -51.89
N SER A 734 -4.35 8.84 -51.54
CA SER A 734 -5.58 9.19 -52.25
C SER A 734 -5.39 9.44 -53.76
N THR A 735 -4.19 9.84 -54.17
CA THR A 735 -3.82 10.12 -55.56
C THR A 735 -3.16 8.93 -56.28
N TYR A 736 -2.94 7.81 -55.58
CA TYR A 736 -2.28 6.63 -56.12
C TYR A 736 -3.30 5.71 -56.80
N ASN A 737 -2.92 5.11 -57.93
CA ASN A 737 -3.74 4.09 -58.56
C ASN A 737 -3.73 2.79 -57.76
N LYS A 738 -4.83 2.04 -57.80
CA LYS A 738 -4.90 0.70 -57.21
C LYS A 738 -3.81 -0.19 -57.80
N GLY A 739 -3.06 -0.89 -56.95
CA GLY A 739 -1.95 -1.72 -57.40
C GLY A 739 -0.83 -1.91 -56.38
N LEU A 740 0.29 -2.43 -56.88
CA LEU A 740 1.47 -2.78 -56.09
C LEU A 740 2.55 -1.70 -56.21
N TYR A 741 3.06 -1.28 -55.06
CA TYR A 741 4.17 -0.35 -54.92
C TYR A 741 5.30 -0.96 -54.09
N ILE A 742 6.53 -0.51 -54.33
CA ILE A 742 7.72 -0.89 -53.58
C ILE A 742 8.31 0.36 -52.93
N ILE A 743 8.39 0.35 -51.61
CA ILE A 743 9.04 1.37 -50.82
C ILE A 743 10.48 0.96 -50.60
N VAL A 744 11.41 1.88 -50.79
CA VAL A 744 12.85 1.68 -50.61
C VAL A 744 13.39 2.76 -49.68
N SER A 745 13.92 2.37 -48.53
CA SER A 745 14.59 3.32 -47.63
C SER A 745 15.98 3.72 -48.15
N GLU A 746 16.52 4.84 -47.65
CA GLU A 746 17.91 5.22 -47.93
C GLU A 746 18.93 4.17 -47.49
N LYS A 747 18.61 3.40 -46.44
CA LYS A 747 19.43 2.28 -45.96
C LYS A 747 19.26 0.99 -46.79
N GLY A 748 18.49 1.03 -47.87
CA GLY A 748 18.32 -0.07 -48.83
C GLY A 748 17.26 -1.11 -48.46
N LEU A 749 16.50 -0.91 -47.38
CA LEU A 749 15.40 -1.78 -46.97
C LEU A 749 14.22 -1.61 -47.91
N ARG A 750 13.51 -2.72 -48.21
CA ARG A 750 12.38 -2.72 -49.14
C ARG A 750 11.10 -3.20 -48.46
N ARG A 751 9.98 -2.56 -48.76
CA ARG A 751 8.63 -2.99 -48.34
C ARG A 751 7.63 -2.94 -49.48
N LYS A 752 6.70 -3.88 -49.44
CA LYS A 752 5.58 -3.99 -50.37
C LYS A 752 4.44 -3.11 -49.86
N LEU A 753 3.81 -2.34 -50.74
CA LEU A 753 2.58 -1.61 -50.43
C LEU A 753 1.52 -1.97 -51.47
N ILE A 754 0.36 -2.44 -51.03
CA ILE A 754 -0.76 -2.85 -51.89
C ILE A 754 -1.91 -1.89 -51.65
N ILE A 755 -2.37 -1.18 -52.68
CA ILE A 755 -3.53 -0.27 -52.61
C ILE A 755 -4.71 -0.94 -53.33
N GLN A 756 -5.86 -1.09 -52.64
CA GLN A 756 -7.01 -1.87 -53.12
C GLN A 756 -8.11 -1.07 -53.81
#